data_AF-A0A7C8ILK4-F1
#
_entry.id   AF-A0A7C8ILK4-F1
#
_cell.length_a   1.000
_cell.length_b   1.000
_cell.length_c   1.000
_cell.angle_alpha   90.00
_cell.angle_beta   90.00
_cell.angle_gamma   90.00
#
_symmetry.space_group_name_H-M   'P 1'
#
loop_
_entity.id
_entity.type
_entity.pdbx_description
1 polymer ?
#
loop_
_entity_poly.entity_id
_entity_poly.type
_entity_poly.pdbx_seq_one_letter_code
_entity_poly.pdbx_strand_id
1 'polypeptide(L)'
;MVTTTTPAHHTPSDEAQYYYLPDVNVSNEQYSGHAWMEPIVIDDEDLMFGGKSLSAWYEEERQSLNYPMEEEHEERRGRQRMRQQHQHHHHHHQHHEHHHHHHPHHHMSSMSPYWKWRDEVDSLPRTARVRYYAGGLILTILATGRFIPGHVVHTPLAILAVLAVYVFGPLRAEYEYHVQAARHGCKPVPMFPERDFLGLRYLLQTAKALKQHTMLENRRETLEATGHTYAHGVFPEPTPCITTDEPENVKAVLSTRFEDWVLPDIRIKSFLPVLGKHSIFTTNGAEWQHSRAILRPAFVRDQISDLACVDRHVAKLIARIRKATADDGQAILDLQAMFSMMTTDSISDFMFGQSTDLQGSAPQDSYKFGKYFDESMQKIAWRARLGWLTLLRSDPELDEYSSFMRAFVKRFVSDVRGSPETNSHRSDKGKYVFLDELLKSGESDEVISDHHIKQFTAGRDTTSSVVSYLFFELSRRPDVVATIRDEIRDLGRDDPTWEDLRNMRYLNWVLKEALRLNPPVASNQREAVRDTILPTGGGADGKSPIFVKKGTNLRYLPWVIHRRKDLFGEDAEEFRPERWENLRVTYEYLPFNAGPRICIGQQFALTQMALITFRLLQAFKAIERRDDRPPIQKLGINLSMLYGCLSLALWSGYSVAWCGPAPTLVSNNFQFLAAVADRLVRSILTCVAAHNVQVAQNEFHAATQPQSKCSASWGIELLAEGLRPLGDSRESWWSTTCAVYDPIEDLSCGSKDGTETPHPKYKPTASFTPPPITDPFPALATSTPPPIPFYNVPEKDGWKKYDLPVAPPLVIGFTRSWPMLLQAVVSYITAGWPPEQIYVVENTGMQQANTRGQLSLQHPWYLNHAALGKLGVNIIQTPVLLTFAQLQNFYLSLSYTHEWPYYFWSHMDVLALSHEDGFENITARAGDPGYKSLYTLCLEELNRTLVTDKRWGLRFFAYDHLTLQNPRAIEDINGWDTLIPYYMTDCDAYTRLSMRNWSHEDINCGVITDTSVALDDLLALYRDPKVTPKFTDPNPPPPEEDKEQTKQRRDTLTDSVEYWKTLIRVADSMFHYKHGDRGRNTWQAGQHGGQGEPFYYDSAGFTEALDVLTEAGKEVYRRKWGHRDCELIKGGGLKFEDQWQVLQDW
;
A
#
# COMPACT_ATOMS: atom_id res chain seq x y z
N MET A 1 -37.40 -28.89 -57.30
CA MET A 1 -37.23 -30.34 -57.10
C MET A 1 -36.85 -30.50 -55.63
N VAL A 2 -37.72 -31.01 -54.75
CA VAL A 2 -38.24 -32.39 -54.64
C VAL A 2 -37.32 -33.27 -53.78
N THR A 3 -37.65 -33.28 -52.47
CA THR A 3 -37.65 -34.40 -51.49
C THR A 3 -36.30 -35.02 -51.06
N THR A 4 -36.11 -35.73 -49.93
CA THR A 4 -37.00 -36.40 -48.89
C THR A 4 -36.10 -36.68 -47.64
N THR A 5 -36.50 -36.82 -46.36
CA THR A 5 -37.80 -36.82 -45.64
C THR A 5 -37.62 -36.49 -44.13
N THR A 6 -38.69 -36.11 -43.42
CA THR A 6 -38.94 -36.25 -41.96
C THR A 6 -39.57 -37.63 -41.63
N PRO A 7 -40.08 -37.99 -40.42
CA PRO A 7 -40.11 -37.37 -39.06
C PRO A 7 -39.36 -38.24 -37.99
N ALA A 8 -39.11 -37.90 -36.71
CA ALA A 8 -39.79 -37.18 -35.61
C ALA A 8 -40.92 -37.95 -34.87
N HIS A 9 -40.72 -38.29 -33.58
CA HIS A 9 -41.57 -37.91 -32.43
C HIS A 9 -41.18 -38.56 -31.07
N HIS A 10 -41.43 -37.83 -29.98
CA HIS A 10 -41.61 -38.23 -28.55
C HIS A 10 -40.46 -38.84 -27.70
N THR A 11 -39.86 -37.95 -26.88
CA THR A 11 -39.68 -38.03 -25.40
C THR A 11 -39.22 -39.32 -24.70
N PRO A 12 -38.15 -39.20 -23.90
CA PRO A 12 -38.05 -39.77 -22.55
C PRO A 12 -38.13 -38.66 -21.47
N SER A 13 -38.39 -39.08 -20.22
CA SER A 13 -38.45 -38.24 -19.01
C SER A 13 -37.23 -38.45 -18.12
N ASP A 14 -36.79 -37.39 -17.45
CA ASP A 14 -36.06 -37.35 -16.16
C ASP A 14 -35.38 -38.65 -15.65
N GLU A 15 -34.19 -38.96 -16.16
CA GLU A 15 -33.18 -39.74 -15.43
C GLU A 15 -31.82 -39.04 -15.53
N ALA A 16 -31.29 -38.60 -14.38
CA ALA A 16 -29.95 -38.00 -14.30
C ALA A 16 -28.89 -39.10 -14.22
N GLN A 17 -28.21 -39.37 -15.34
CA GLN A 17 -27.13 -40.35 -15.38
C GLN A 17 -25.86 -39.80 -14.73
N TYR A 18 -25.45 -40.41 -13.62
CA TYR A 18 -24.15 -40.20 -12.99
C TYR A 18 -23.09 -41.01 -13.75
N TYR A 19 -22.00 -40.36 -14.18
CA TYR A 19 -20.89 -41.05 -14.82
C TYR A 19 -20.02 -41.80 -13.79
N TYR A 20 -20.23 -43.11 -13.70
CA TYR A 20 -19.22 -44.04 -13.20
C TYR A 20 -18.26 -44.44 -14.33
N LEU A 21 -17.10 -44.99 -13.95
CA LEU A 21 -16.11 -45.56 -14.88
C LEU A 21 -16.68 -46.77 -15.65
N PRO A 22 -16.21 -47.04 -16.89
CA PRO A 22 -16.80 -48.07 -17.76
C PRO A 22 -16.59 -49.51 -17.27
N ASP A 23 -17.47 -50.40 -17.76
CA ASP A 23 -17.78 -51.71 -17.19
C ASP A 23 -16.63 -52.69 -16.94
N VAL A 24 -16.72 -53.39 -15.79
CA VAL A 24 -16.30 -54.79 -15.66
C VAL A 24 -17.51 -55.60 -15.17
N ASN A 25 -17.92 -56.59 -15.98
CA ASN A 25 -19.13 -57.39 -15.79
C ASN A 25 -19.24 -58.06 -14.39
N VAL A 26 -20.33 -57.79 -13.66
CA VAL A 26 -20.84 -58.66 -12.58
C VAL A 26 -22.37 -58.74 -12.68
N SER A 27 -22.91 -59.96 -12.73
CA SER A 27 -24.36 -60.21 -12.76
C SER A 27 -24.98 -60.14 -11.37
N ASN A 28 -26.21 -59.62 -11.28
CA ASN A 28 -27.02 -59.61 -10.06
C ASN A 28 -27.19 -61.02 -9.46
N GLU A 29 -26.70 -61.25 -8.24
CA GLU A 29 -27.46 -61.81 -7.11
C GLU A 29 -26.58 -61.95 -5.85
N GLN A 30 -26.59 -60.94 -4.95
CA GLN A 30 -26.75 -61.08 -3.49
C GLN A 30 -26.44 -59.75 -2.75
N TYR A 31 -27.46 -59.19 -2.09
CA TYR A 31 -27.30 -58.11 -1.11
C TYR A 31 -27.00 -58.69 0.28
N SER A 32 -25.80 -58.49 0.83
CA SER A 32 -25.56 -58.18 2.27
C SER A 32 -24.06 -58.21 2.62
N GLY A 33 -23.65 -57.34 3.56
CA GLY A 33 -22.28 -57.29 4.11
C GLY A 33 -21.42 -56.13 3.60
N HIS A 34 -20.83 -55.37 4.51
CA HIS A 34 -19.83 -54.34 4.20
C HIS A 34 -18.42 -54.85 4.57
N ALA A 35 -17.52 -54.91 3.58
CA ALA A 35 -16.07 -54.92 3.79
C ALA A 35 -15.36 -54.51 2.49
N TRP A 36 -14.93 -53.25 2.38
CA TRP A 36 -14.11 -52.74 1.26
C TRP A 36 -12.91 -51.94 1.77
N MET A 37 -12.05 -52.64 2.51
CA MET A 37 -10.62 -52.35 2.69
C MET A 37 -10.03 -53.53 3.47
N GLU A 38 -9.23 -54.38 2.81
CA GLU A 38 -8.29 -55.22 3.53
C GLU A 38 -7.11 -54.32 3.96
N PRO A 39 -6.77 -54.24 5.26
CA PRO A 39 -5.63 -53.44 5.69
C PRO A 39 -4.34 -54.13 5.26
N ILE A 40 -3.64 -53.54 4.30
CA ILE A 40 -2.23 -53.87 4.05
C ILE A 40 -1.46 -53.40 5.28
N VAL A 41 -1.13 -54.33 6.17
CA VAL A 41 -0.16 -54.10 7.24
C VAL A 41 1.21 -54.01 6.56
N ILE A 42 1.73 -52.80 6.51
CA ILE A 42 3.14 -52.55 6.16
C ILE A 42 3.89 -52.59 7.48
N ASP A 43 4.75 -53.58 7.67
CA ASP A 43 5.58 -53.66 8.88
C ASP A 43 6.68 -52.58 8.83
N ASP A 44 7.15 -52.11 9.99
CA ASP A 44 8.13 -51.00 10.05
C ASP A 44 9.47 -51.36 9.36
N GLU A 45 9.80 -52.65 9.25
CA GLU A 45 10.96 -53.15 8.48
C GLU A 45 10.81 -53.04 6.95
N ASP A 46 9.60 -52.80 6.41
CA ASP A 46 9.39 -52.52 4.98
C ASP A 46 9.56 -51.01 4.65
N LEU A 47 9.44 -50.12 5.65
CA LEU A 47 9.54 -48.65 5.48
C LEU A 47 10.97 -48.14 5.70
N MET A 48 11.91 -48.66 4.91
CA MET A 48 13.34 -48.44 5.08
C MET A 48 13.86 -47.19 4.36
N PHE A 49 14.16 -46.13 5.12
CA PHE A 49 14.87 -44.93 4.64
C PHE A 49 16.35 -44.98 5.02
N GLY A 50 17.25 -44.91 4.03
CA GLY A 50 18.70 -44.91 4.25
C GLY A 50 19.27 -46.17 4.93
N GLY A 51 18.50 -47.26 5.01
CA GLY A 51 18.87 -48.49 5.72
C GLY A 51 18.42 -48.58 7.18
N LYS A 52 17.53 -47.69 7.64
CA LYS A 52 16.82 -47.78 8.93
C LYS A 52 15.31 -47.68 8.71
N SER A 53 14.51 -48.22 9.63
CA SER A 53 13.05 -48.06 9.59
C SER A 53 12.61 -46.64 9.97
N LEU A 54 11.38 -46.29 9.59
CA LEU A 54 10.81 -44.97 9.84
C LEU A 54 10.67 -44.67 11.35
N SER A 55 10.27 -45.65 12.17
CA SER A 55 10.19 -45.45 13.63
C SER A 55 11.58 -45.21 14.27
N ALA A 56 12.61 -45.93 13.80
CA ALA A 56 13.97 -45.77 14.29
C ALA A 56 14.55 -44.39 13.95
N TRP A 57 14.20 -43.83 12.77
CA TRP A 57 14.59 -42.49 12.37
C TRP A 57 13.95 -41.42 13.28
N TYR A 58 12.65 -41.54 13.56
CA TYR A 58 11.92 -40.64 14.46
C TYR A 58 12.47 -40.64 15.89
N GLU A 59 12.76 -41.82 16.46
CA GLU A 59 13.24 -41.91 17.85
C GLU A 59 14.72 -41.46 17.97
N GLU A 60 15.50 -41.55 16.89
CA GLU A 60 16.87 -41.00 16.81
C GLU A 60 16.86 -39.47 16.67
N GLU A 61 15.99 -38.89 15.85
CA GLU A 61 15.77 -37.43 15.77
C GLU A 61 15.29 -36.87 17.11
N ARG A 62 14.32 -37.53 17.74
CA ARG A 62 13.81 -37.19 19.09
C ARG A 62 14.90 -37.23 20.16
N GLN A 63 15.83 -38.17 20.10
CA GLN A 63 16.99 -38.23 21.01
C GLN A 63 18.05 -37.16 20.70
N SER A 64 18.16 -36.70 19.45
CA SER A 64 19.07 -35.63 19.05
C SER A 64 18.64 -34.24 19.54
N LEU A 65 17.32 -34.01 19.66
CA LEU A 65 16.71 -32.72 20.04
C LEU A 65 16.73 -32.40 21.54
N ASN A 66 17.65 -32.98 22.30
CA ASN A 66 17.71 -32.89 23.77
C ASN A 66 18.28 -31.54 24.27
N TYR A 67 17.53 -30.46 24.04
CA TYR A 67 17.81 -29.12 24.56
C TYR A 67 17.70 -29.06 26.10
N PRO A 68 18.49 -28.21 26.80
CA PRO A 68 18.43 -28.11 28.26
C PRO A 68 17.08 -27.59 28.79
N MET A 69 16.53 -28.30 29.78
CA MET A 69 15.32 -27.92 30.53
C MET A 69 15.51 -26.61 31.32
N GLU A 70 14.93 -25.49 30.85
CA GLU A 70 14.79 -24.27 31.68
C GLU A 70 13.41 -23.56 31.56
N GLU A 71 12.46 -24.10 30.79
CA GLU A 71 11.20 -23.39 30.44
C GLU A 71 10.02 -23.59 31.42
N GLU A 72 10.06 -24.57 32.33
CA GLU A 72 8.99 -24.82 33.31
C GLU A 72 8.78 -23.64 34.31
N HIS A 73 9.71 -22.68 34.33
CA HIS A 73 9.67 -21.50 35.19
C HIS A 73 8.93 -20.29 34.61
N GLU A 74 8.70 -20.23 33.28
CA GLU A 74 8.00 -19.11 32.62
C GLU A 74 6.46 -19.28 32.69
N GLU A 75 5.96 -20.50 32.48
CA GLU A 75 4.53 -20.88 32.62
C GLU A 75 3.94 -20.44 33.98
N ARG A 76 4.67 -20.70 35.08
CA ARG A 76 4.27 -20.28 36.43
C ARG A 76 4.29 -18.76 36.63
N ARG A 77 5.12 -18.01 35.89
CA ARG A 77 5.14 -16.53 35.91
C ARG A 77 4.01 -15.92 35.09
N GLY A 78 3.68 -16.50 33.93
CA GLY A 78 2.53 -16.10 33.12
C GLY A 78 1.22 -16.15 33.91
N ARG A 79 0.97 -17.29 34.58
CA ARG A 79 -0.23 -17.51 35.40
C ARG A 79 -0.31 -16.61 36.65
N GLN A 80 0.81 -16.04 37.13
CA GLN A 80 0.80 -15.03 38.21
C GLN A 80 0.50 -13.60 37.73
N ARG A 81 1.00 -13.18 36.56
CA ARG A 81 0.73 -11.81 36.04
C ARG A 81 -0.76 -11.59 35.76
N MET A 82 -1.44 -12.59 35.19
CA MET A 82 -2.89 -12.58 34.93
C MET A 82 -3.78 -12.35 36.17
N ARG A 83 -3.28 -12.55 37.41
CA ARG A 83 -4.09 -12.39 38.64
C ARG A 83 -3.95 -11.04 39.35
N GLN A 84 -2.94 -10.21 39.03
CA GLN A 84 -2.77 -8.90 39.68
C GLN A 84 -3.52 -7.75 38.99
N GLN A 85 -4.00 -7.93 37.76
CA GLN A 85 -4.55 -6.84 36.93
C GLN A 85 -6.09 -6.66 37.04
N HIS A 86 -6.70 -7.13 38.15
CA HIS A 86 -8.16 -7.13 38.34
C HIS A 86 -8.65 -6.63 39.72
N GLN A 87 -7.80 -6.01 40.54
CA GLN A 87 -8.14 -5.58 41.91
C GLN A 87 -7.73 -4.14 42.26
N HIS A 88 -7.72 -3.21 41.29
CA HIS A 88 -7.43 -1.79 41.55
C HIS A 88 -8.46 -0.82 40.93
N HIS A 89 -9.74 -1.05 41.23
CA HIS A 89 -10.82 -0.05 41.17
C HIS A 89 -11.89 -0.37 42.23
N HIS A 90 -11.66 -0.01 43.51
CA HIS A 90 -12.66 0.59 44.42
C HIS A 90 -12.14 0.79 45.87
N HIS A 91 -12.19 2.06 46.31
CA HIS A 91 -12.43 2.60 47.66
C HIS A 91 -11.59 2.32 48.93
N HIS A 92 -11.53 3.39 49.73
CA HIS A 92 -11.07 3.55 51.11
C HIS A 92 -11.79 2.65 52.14
N HIS A 93 -11.09 2.15 53.17
CA HIS A 93 -11.08 2.77 54.51
C HIS A 93 -9.99 2.17 55.44
N GLN A 94 -10.01 2.53 56.73
CA GLN A 94 -8.90 2.49 57.69
C GLN A 94 -8.83 1.23 58.60
N HIS A 95 -7.72 1.16 59.36
CA HIS A 95 -7.47 0.48 60.66
C HIS A 95 -6.84 -0.94 60.70
N HIS A 96 -5.72 -1.01 61.46
CA HIS A 96 -5.24 -2.02 62.44
C HIS A 96 -5.88 -3.43 62.44
N GLU A 97 -5.16 -4.54 62.70
CA GLU A 97 -4.27 -4.74 63.86
C GLU A 97 -3.16 -5.84 63.70
N HIS A 98 -2.80 -6.58 64.77
CA HIS A 98 -1.48 -7.20 65.04
C HIS A 98 -1.35 -8.75 64.88
N HIS A 99 -0.09 -9.21 64.66
CA HIS A 99 0.50 -10.51 65.07
C HIS A 99 -0.01 -11.84 64.41
N HIS A 100 0.69 -12.99 64.40
CA HIS A 100 2.00 -13.39 64.98
C HIS A 100 2.78 -14.40 64.07
N HIS A 101 3.89 -15.00 64.55
CA HIS A 101 4.83 -15.84 63.77
C HIS A 101 4.43 -17.33 63.64
N HIS A 102 4.99 -18.04 62.64
CA HIS A 102 5.97 -19.13 62.87
C HIS A 102 6.82 -19.48 61.63
N HIS A 103 8.01 -20.03 61.88
CA HIS A 103 9.04 -20.53 60.93
C HIS A 103 9.48 -21.93 61.44
N PRO A 104 10.06 -22.87 60.64
CA PRO A 104 11.43 -22.69 60.12
C PRO A 104 11.90 -23.42 58.82
N HIS A 105 13.03 -22.93 58.29
CA HIS A 105 14.16 -23.58 57.57
C HIS A 105 13.99 -24.66 56.48
N HIS A 106 14.64 -24.40 55.33
CA HIS A 106 15.54 -25.34 54.64
C HIS A 106 16.80 -24.60 54.12
N HIS A 107 17.88 -25.32 53.80
CA HIS A 107 19.20 -24.74 53.49
C HIS A 107 19.43 -24.42 52.00
N MET A 108 20.47 -23.63 51.72
CA MET A 108 20.70 -22.93 50.45
C MET A 108 22.09 -23.21 49.84
N SER A 109 22.21 -23.16 48.50
CA SER A 109 23.48 -22.97 47.78
C SER A 109 23.23 -22.27 46.44
N SER A 110 23.62 -21.00 46.34
CA SER A 110 23.54 -20.21 45.10
C SER A 110 24.62 -19.12 45.09
N MET A 111 25.13 -18.76 43.90
CA MET A 111 26.19 -17.74 43.76
C MET A 111 25.63 -16.31 43.86
N SER A 112 26.43 -15.40 44.42
CA SER A 112 26.03 -14.02 44.71
C SER A 112 25.77 -13.19 43.45
N PRO A 113 24.68 -12.38 43.38
CA PRO A 113 24.38 -11.46 42.27
C PRO A 113 25.49 -10.46 41.93
N TYR A 114 26.42 -10.19 42.86
CA TYR A 114 27.47 -9.20 42.74
C TYR A 114 28.41 -9.42 41.54
N TRP A 115 28.64 -10.68 41.16
CA TRP A 115 29.56 -11.02 40.06
C TRP A 115 28.94 -10.78 38.68
N LYS A 116 27.68 -11.20 38.47
CA LYS A 116 26.98 -11.04 37.19
C LYS A 116 26.84 -9.56 36.79
N TRP A 117 26.54 -8.70 37.76
CA TRP A 117 26.53 -7.24 37.59
C TRP A 117 27.88 -6.65 37.16
N ARG A 118 29.00 -7.23 37.61
CA ARG A 118 30.33 -6.73 37.27
C ARG A 118 30.66 -6.95 35.80
N ASP A 119 30.45 -8.16 35.30
CA ASP A 119 30.76 -8.53 33.91
C ASP A 119 29.89 -7.75 32.91
N GLU A 120 28.62 -7.52 33.26
CA GLU A 120 27.71 -6.64 32.51
C GLU A 120 28.26 -5.20 32.40
N VAL A 121 28.75 -4.61 33.49
CA VAL A 121 29.34 -3.25 33.47
C VAL A 121 30.70 -3.21 32.77
N ASP A 122 31.51 -4.26 32.88
CA ASP A 122 32.81 -4.37 32.21
C ASP A 122 32.70 -4.61 30.68
N SER A 123 31.49 -4.79 30.14
CA SER A 123 31.20 -4.74 28.69
C SER A 123 31.13 -3.31 28.12
N LEU A 124 30.84 -2.29 28.95
CA LEU A 124 30.55 -0.93 28.48
C LEU A 124 31.78 -0.18 27.94
N PRO A 125 31.63 0.73 26.95
CA PRO A 125 32.70 1.64 26.53
C PRO A 125 33.31 2.39 27.71
N ARG A 126 34.64 2.59 27.70
CA ARG A 126 35.41 3.11 28.85
C ARG A 126 34.88 4.44 29.41
N THR A 127 34.33 5.31 28.55
CA THR A 127 33.68 6.57 28.92
C THR A 127 32.34 6.38 29.64
N ALA A 128 31.50 5.46 29.18
CA ALA A 128 30.24 5.10 29.84
C ALA A 128 30.50 4.40 31.18
N ARG A 129 31.47 3.48 31.23
CA ARG A 129 31.86 2.73 32.43
C ARG A 129 32.29 3.65 33.58
N VAL A 130 33.15 4.64 33.30
CA VAL A 130 33.57 5.65 34.29
C VAL A 130 32.39 6.51 34.77
N ARG A 131 31.48 6.90 33.87
CA ARG A 131 30.27 7.67 34.24
C ARG A 131 29.31 6.85 35.11
N TYR A 132 29.13 5.56 34.82
CA TYR A 132 28.28 4.66 35.60
C TYR A 132 28.79 4.50 37.03
N TYR A 133 30.08 4.22 37.23
CA TYR A 133 30.67 4.13 38.57
C TYR A 133 30.68 5.47 39.32
N ALA A 134 30.92 6.59 38.65
CA ALA A 134 30.81 7.92 39.25
C ALA A 134 29.36 8.23 39.70
N GLY A 135 28.37 7.83 38.91
CA GLY A 135 26.96 7.92 39.29
C GLY A 135 26.61 7.04 40.50
N GLY A 136 27.07 5.79 40.51
CA GLY A 136 26.91 4.90 41.67
C GLY A 136 27.49 5.49 42.95
N LEU A 137 28.69 6.09 42.87
CA LEU A 137 29.32 6.78 44.00
C LEU A 137 28.48 7.97 44.51
N ILE A 138 27.93 8.79 43.60
CA ILE A 138 27.05 9.92 43.97
C ILE A 138 25.77 9.42 44.65
N LEU A 139 25.16 8.34 44.15
CA LEU A 139 23.99 7.73 44.79
C LEU A 139 24.30 7.14 46.17
N THR A 140 25.48 6.54 46.36
CA THR A 140 25.94 6.09 47.69
C THR A 140 26.15 7.27 48.63
N ILE A 141 26.78 8.37 48.18
CA ILE A 141 26.95 9.59 48.98
C ILE A 141 25.58 10.15 49.40
N LEU A 142 24.62 10.24 48.47
CA LEU A 142 23.24 10.67 48.76
C LEU A 142 22.53 9.76 49.77
N ALA A 143 22.72 8.44 49.70
CA ALA A 143 22.15 7.50 50.67
C ALA A 143 22.79 7.64 52.07
N THR A 144 24.10 7.91 52.15
CA THR A 144 24.82 8.11 53.42
C THR A 144 24.60 9.47 54.07
N GLY A 145 24.07 10.46 53.34
CA GLY A 145 23.88 11.85 53.82
C GLY A 145 22.87 12.07 54.95
N ARG A 146 22.36 11.02 55.61
CA ARG A 146 21.32 11.09 56.66
C ARG A 146 21.80 11.47 58.06
N PHE A 147 23.09 11.79 58.25
CA PHE A 147 23.70 12.02 59.57
C PHE A 147 24.34 13.41 59.78
N ILE A 148 23.74 14.48 59.25
CA ILE A 148 24.12 15.87 59.58
C ILE A 148 22.86 16.71 59.86
N PRO A 149 22.69 17.28 61.06
CA PRO A 149 21.58 18.19 61.37
C PRO A 149 21.89 19.63 60.94
N GLY A 150 20.94 20.29 60.26
CA GLY A 150 21.00 21.74 59.99
C GLY A 150 20.28 22.16 58.70
N HIS A 151 19.53 23.27 58.76
CA HIS A 151 18.67 23.77 57.68
C HIS A 151 19.41 24.38 56.46
N VAL A 152 20.66 23.98 56.21
CA VAL A 152 21.47 24.39 55.06
C VAL A 152 21.60 23.26 54.02
N VAL A 153 21.30 22.00 54.40
CA VAL A 153 21.59 20.80 53.59
C VAL A 153 20.47 20.44 52.60
N HIS A 154 19.25 20.94 52.79
CA HIS A 154 18.11 20.63 51.91
C HIS A 154 18.29 21.16 50.48
N THR A 155 18.83 22.36 50.30
CA THR A 155 19.06 22.92 48.95
C THR A 155 20.13 22.15 48.18
N PRO A 156 21.31 21.83 48.75
CA PRO A 156 22.28 20.92 48.11
C PRO A 156 21.71 19.53 47.79
N LEU A 157 20.94 18.92 48.69
CA LEU A 157 20.32 17.61 48.42
C LEU A 157 19.27 17.68 47.32
N ALA A 158 18.44 18.73 47.28
CA ALA A 158 17.49 18.94 46.20
C ALA A 158 18.20 19.21 44.86
N ILE A 159 19.26 20.02 44.85
CA ILE A 159 20.09 20.28 43.67
C ILE A 159 20.76 18.99 43.18
N LEU A 160 21.30 18.15 44.07
CA LEU A 160 21.89 16.87 43.71
C LEU A 160 20.85 15.85 43.23
N ALA A 161 19.64 15.83 43.79
CA ALA A 161 18.54 14.99 43.31
C ALA A 161 18.03 15.44 41.92
N VAL A 162 17.96 16.75 41.68
CA VAL A 162 17.65 17.34 40.37
C VAL A 162 18.76 17.01 39.38
N LEU A 163 20.03 17.25 39.71
CA LEU A 163 21.17 16.85 38.87
C LEU A 163 21.18 15.34 38.61
N ALA A 164 20.83 14.51 39.59
CA ALA A 164 20.67 13.07 39.40
C ALA A 164 19.59 12.77 38.35
N VAL A 165 18.39 13.36 38.42
CA VAL A 165 17.36 13.17 37.37
C VAL A 165 17.85 13.67 36.00
N TYR A 166 18.47 14.85 35.93
CA TYR A 166 18.97 15.43 34.67
C TYR A 166 20.21 14.72 34.09
N VAL A 167 20.92 13.90 34.86
CA VAL A 167 22.08 13.11 34.38
C VAL A 167 21.72 11.63 34.17
N PHE A 168 21.05 10.99 35.13
CA PHE A 168 20.65 9.58 35.01
C PHE A 168 19.49 9.39 34.02
N GLY A 169 18.59 10.37 33.85
CA GLY A 169 17.51 10.28 32.85
C GLY A 169 18.07 10.07 31.43
N PRO A 170 18.93 10.98 30.93
CA PRO A 170 19.60 10.81 29.64
C PRO A 170 20.48 9.55 29.57
N LEU A 171 21.30 9.27 30.59
CA LEU A 171 22.16 8.07 30.59
C LEU A 171 21.34 6.75 30.57
N ARG A 172 20.19 6.72 31.23
CA ARG A 172 19.26 5.58 31.18
C ARG A 172 18.62 5.47 29.80
N ALA A 173 18.20 6.58 29.19
CA ALA A 173 17.64 6.57 27.84
C ALA A 173 18.68 6.18 26.77
N GLU A 174 19.95 6.54 26.95
CA GLU A 174 21.10 6.14 26.12
C GLU A 174 21.39 4.63 26.30
N TYR A 175 21.39 4.12 27.53
CA TYR A 175 21.50 2.69 27.82
C TYR A 175 20.35 1.88 27.21
N GLU A 176 19.10 2.30 27.41
CA GLU A 176 17.91 1.65 26.84
C GLU A 176 17.91 1.72 25.31
N TYR A 177 18.45 2.78 24.71
CA TYR A 177 18.69 2.83 23.25
C TYR A 177 19.67 1.75 22.80
N HIS A 178 20.84 1.65 23.45
CA HIS A 178 21.86 0.67 23.05
C HIS A 178 21.45 -0.78 23.28
N VAL A 179 20.70 -1.07 24.36
CA VAL A 179 20.14 -2.41 24.61
C VAL A 179 19.10 -2.79 23.54
N GLN A 180 18.18 -1.88 23.20
CA GLN A 180 17.18 -2.15 22.16
C GLN A 180 17.81 -2.23 20.76
N ALA A 181 18.80 -1.40 20.44
CA ALA A 181 19.54 -1.49 19.18
C ALA A 181 20.28 -2.83 19.07
N ALA A 182 21.02 -3.25 20.11
CA ALA A 182 21.76 -4.51 20.11
C ALA A 182 20.85 -5.75 19.95
N ARG A 183 19.66 -5.73 20.57
CA ARG A 183 18.66 -6.80 20.45
C ARG A 183 18.16 -7.04 19.02
N HIS A 184 18.09 -5.99 18.21
CA HIS A 184 17.61 -6.04 16.82
C HIS A 184 18.78 -6.00 15.80
N GLY A 185 20.00 -6.35 16.22
CA GLY A 185 21.20 -6.32 15.37
C GLY A 185 21.71 -4.92 14.98
N CYS A 186 20.90 -3.88 15.21
CA CYS A 186 21.09 -2.53 14.72
C CYS A 186 22.42 -1.89 15.15
N LYS A 187 22.96 -1.03 14.28
CA LYS A 187 24.21 -0.30 14.49
C LYS A 187 23.95 1.21 14.55
N PRO A 188 24.85 1.99 15.18
CA PRO A 188 24.74 3.45 15.15
C PRO A 188 24.89 3.99 13.72
N VAL A 189 24.02 4.94 13.37
CA VAL A 189 24.11 5.81 12.19
C VAL A 189 25.22 6.87 12.40
N PRO A 190 26.02 7.24 11.39
CA PRO A 190 27.05 8.27 11.54
C PRO A 190 26.46 9.65 11.85
N MET A 191 27.09 10.37 12.78
CA MET A 191 26.64 11.71 13.23
C MET A 191 27.37 12.82 12.47
N PHE A 192 26.64 13.66 11.73
CA PHE A 192 27.18 14.79 10.97
C PHE A 192 26.59 16.15 11.39
N PRO A 193 27.42 17.17 11.66
CA PRO A 193 28.87 17.09 11.84
C PRO A 193 29.23 16.30 13.10
N GLU A 194 30.43 15.71 13.12
CA GLU A 194 30.91 14.96 14.28
C GLU A 194 30.72 15.72 15.60
N ARG A 195 30.15 15.05 16.60
CA ARG A 195 29.96 15.55 17.97
C ARG A 195 29.09 16.82 18.08
N ASP A 196 28.35 17.19 17.04
CA ASP A 196 27.41 18.33 17.05
C ASP A 196 26.04 17.93 17.66
N PHE A 197 26.05 17.47 18.91
CA PHE A 197 24.85 16.96 19.59
C PHE A 197 23.69 17.98 19.66
N LEU A 198 24.01 19.28 19.71
CA LEU A 198 23.01 20.37 19.72
C LEU A 198 22.59 20.83 18.31
N GLY A 199 23.23 20.33 17.24
CA GLY A 199 22.96 20.74 15.86
C GLY A 199 23.42 22.16 15.52
N LEU A 200 24.29 22.79 16.33
CA LEU A 200 24.69 24.19 16.15
C LEU A 200 25.64 24.37 14.95
N ARG A 201 26.56 23.42 14.72
CA ARG A 201 27.43 23.43 13.53
C ARG A 201 26.61 23.13 12.27
N TYR A 202 25.69 22.17 12.35
CA TYR A 202 24.76 21.83 11.28
C TYR A 202 23.84 23.00 10.93
N LEU A 203 23.33 23.74 11.92
CA LEU A 203 22.51 24.94 11.71
C LEU A 203 23.30 26.06 11.01
N LEU A 204 24.55 26.29 11.43
CA LEU A 204 25.43 27.30 10.79
C LEU A 204 25.81 26.91 9.35
N GLN A 205 26.14 25.64 9.10
CA GLN A 205 26.35 25.11 7.74
C GLN A 205 25.09 25.24 6.89
N THR A 206 23.94 24.86 7.43
CA THR A 206 22.63 24.94 6.75
C THR A 206 22.28 26.39 6.40
N ALA A 207 22.48 27.34 7.32
CA ALA A 207 22.26 28.76 7.07
C ALA A 207 23.21 29.33 6.00
N LYS A 208 24.48 28.88 5.98
CA LYS A 208 25.45 29.22 4.94
C LYS A 208 25.00 28.69 3.57
N ALA A 209 24.66 27.41 3.47
CA ALA A 209 24.21 26.78 2.22
C ALA A 209 22.91 27.38 1.68
N LEU A 210 21.94 27.74 2.54
CA LEU A 210 20.74 28.49 2.13
C LEU A 210 21.10 29.87 1.54
N LYS A 211 22.03 30.60 2.16
CA LYS A 211 22.48 31.92 1.67
C LYS A 211 23.27 31.82 0.34
N GLN A 212 23.88 30.67 0.06
CA GLN A 212 24.64 30.42 -1.17
C GLN A 212 23.83 29.71 -2.27
N HIS A 213 22.58 29.32 -2.00
CA HIS A 213 21.74 28.49 -2.87
C HIS A 213 22.32 27.10 -3.20
N THR A 214 23.22 26.57 -2.36
CA THR A 214 23.90 25.27 -2.55
C THR A 214 23.41 24.19 -1.57
N MET A 215 22.11 24.21 -1.22
CA MET A 215 21.55 23.35 -0.17
C MET A 215 21.44 21.88 -0.60
N LEU A 216 21.07 21.62 -1.85
CA LEU A 216 20.79 20.26 -2.31
C LEU A 216 22.10 19.52 -2.63
N GLU A 217 23.04 20.26 -3.21
CA GLU A 217 24.42 19.90 -3.47
C GLU A 217 25.12 19.57 -2.15
N ASN A 218 25.05 20.45 -1.15
CA ASN A 218 25.67 20.19 0.15
C ASN A 218 25.01 19.00 0.90
N ARG A 219 23.73 18.73 0.68
CA ARG A 219 23.08 17.52 1.22
C ARG A 219 23.56 16.26 0.51
N ARG A 220 23.72 16.29 -0.82
CA ARG A 220 24.33 15.21 -1.60
C ARG A 220 25.76 14.94 -1.15
N GLU A 221 26.63 15.95 -1.15
CA GLU A 221 28.02 15.85 -0.69
C GLU A 221 28.11 15.23 0.72
N THR A 222 27.20 15.61 1.62
CA THR A 222 27.15 15.06 2.98
C THR A 222 26.74 13.59 2.97
N LEU A 223 25.72 13.19 2.19
CA LEU A 223 25.25 11.82 2.08
C LEU A 223 26.30 10.90 1.45
N GLU A 224 26.89 11.31 0.33
CA GLU A 224 28.01 10.62 -0.33
C GLU A 224 29.18 10.43 0.66
N ALA A 225 29.54 11.47 1.42
CA ALA A 225 30.63 11.42 2.41
C ALA A 225 30.28 10.68 3.72
N THR A 226 29.04 10.23 3.91
CA THR A 226 28.58 9.51 5.12
C THR A 226 28.02 8.11 4.86
N GLY A 227 27.93 7.68 3.59
CA GLY A 227 27.36 6.38 3.24
C GLY A 227 25.83 6.41 3.16
N HIS A 228 25.29 7.41 2.44
CA HIS A 228 23.87 7.56 2.08
C HIS A 228 22.84 7.64 3.22
N THR A 229 23.29 7.61 4.49
CA THR A 229 22.47 7.91 5.67
C THR A 229 23.32 8.52 6.78
N TYR A 230 22.89 9.66 7.32
CA TYR A 230 23.50 10.28 8.50
C TYR A 230 22.45 10.79 9.49
N ALA A 231 22.85 11.03 10.74
CA ALA A 231 22.03 11.69 11.76
C ALA A 231 22.65 13.04 12.16
N HIS A 232 21.81 14.01 12.50
CA HIS A 232 22.26 15.33 12.94
C HIS A 232 21.46 15.83 14.16
N GLY A 233 22.11 16.62 15.01
CA GLY A 233 21.41 17.29 16.12
C GLY A 233 20.35 18.28 15.62
N VAL A 234 19.27 18.45 16.37
CA VAL A 234 18.23 19.45 16.16
C VAL A 234 17.75 19.96 17.52
N PHE A 235 18.53 20.82 18.20
CA PHE A 235 18.07 21.41 19.46
C PHE A 235 16.72 22.14 19.26
N PRO A 236 15.71 21.98 20.15
CA PRO A 236 15.74 21.27 21.44
C PRO A 236 15.23 19.82 21.40
N GLU A 237 15.03 19.24 20.21
CA GLU A 237 14.49 17.88 20.06
C GLU A 237 15.38 16.86 20.79
N PRO A 238 14.80 15.92 21.57
CA PRO A 238 15.56 14.97 22.38
C PRO A 238 16.18 13.82 21.56
N THR A 239 15.87 13.75 20.26
CA THR A 239 16.39 12.76 19.32
C THR A 239 17.01 13.47 18.11
N PRO A 240 18.08 12.91 17.49
CA PRO A 240 18.64 13.48 16.28
C PRO A 240 17.69 13.27 15.09
N CYS A 241 17.81 14.11 14.07
CA CYS A 241 17.11 13.90 12.80
C CYS A 241 17.98 13.06 11.87
N ILE A 242 17.46 11.93 11.41
CA ILE A 242 18.09 11.06 10.40
C ILE A 242 17.83 11.66 9.02
N THR A 243 18.82 11.63 8.13
CA THR A 243 18.73 12.06 6.73
C THR A 243 19.29 10.95 5.85
N THR A 244 18.55 10.53 4.82
CA THR A 244 18.90 9.38 3.96
C THR A 244 18.52 9.62 2.49
N ASP A 245 19.26 9.01 1.58
CA ASP A 245 18.91 8.84 0.16
C ASP A 245 18.92 7.36 -0.27
N GLU A 246 18.74 6.44 0.67
CA GLU A 246 18.60 4.99 0.38
C GLU A 246 17.15 4.60 0.04
N PRO A 247 16.88 4.00 -1.14
CA PRO A 247 15.54 3.58 -1.54
C PRO A 247 14.82 2.68 -0.53
N GLU A 248 15.52 1.71 0.07
CA GLU A 248 14.93 0.80 1.07
C GLU A 248 14.48 1.51 2.36
N ASN A 249 15.23 2.51 2.81
CA ASN A 249 14.80 3.35 3.92
C ASN A 249 13.55 4.16 3.55
N VAL A 250 13.40 4.58 2.30
CA VAL A 250 12.20 5.28 1.81
C VAL A 250 11.01 4.30 1.60
N LYS A 251 11.26 3.09 1.12
CA LYS A 251 10.26 1.99 1.01
C LYS A 251 9.68 1.63 2.38
N ALA A 252 10.52 1.50 3.40
CA ALA A 252 10.09 1.33 4.79
C ALA A 252 9.25 2.51 5.29
N VAL A 253 9.72 3.74 5.09
CA VAL A 253 9.07 4.97 5.59
C VAL A 253 7.74 5.29 4.90
N LEU A 254 7.55 4.87 3.64
CA LEU A 254 6.36 5.20 2.84
C LEU A 254 5.39 4.04 2.63
N SER A 255 5.83 2.79 2.75
CA SER A 255 5.00 1.62 2.49
C SER A 255 5.10 0.56 3.59
N THR A 256 6.20 -0.19 3.67
CA THR A 256 6.23 -1.45 4.45
C THR A 256 6.18 -1.26 5.97
N ARG A 257 6.43 -0.04 6.47
CA ARG A 257 6.19 0.37 7.88
C ARG A 257 5.36 1.66 7.99
N PHE A 258 4.49 1.96 7.02
CA PHE A 258 3.80 3.26 6.91
C PHE A 258 3.15 3.79 8.21
N GLU A 259 2.53 2.92 9.02
CA GLU A 259 1.91 3.32 10.30
C GLU A 259 2.89 3.88 11.34
N ASP A 260 4.17 3.50 11.27
CA ASP A 260 5.19 3.98 12.19
C ASP A 260 5.51 5.47 11.91
N TRP A 261 5.13 6.02 10.75
CA TRP A 261 5.67 7.27 10.20
C TRP A 261 4.59 8.31 9.82
N VAL A 262 4.55 9.41 10.58
CA VAL A 262 3.57 10.52 10.36
C VAL A 262 4.23 11.80 9.85
N LEU A 263 3.44 12.80 9.45
CA LEU A 263 3.96 14.16 9.23
C LEU A 263 4.42 14.76 10.58
N PRO A 264 5.65 15.30 10.69
CA PRO A 264 6.18 15.82 11.96
C PRO A 264 5.38 16.99 12.52
N ASP A 265 5.30 17.06 13.84
CA ASP A 265 4.42 18.00 14.54
C ASP A 265 4.84 19.47 14.30
N ILE A 266 6.15 19.73 14.22
CA ILE A 266 6.69 21.06 13.86
C ILE A 266 6.46 21.43 12.38
N ARG A 267 6.40 20.43 11.50
CA ARG A 267 6.10 20.60 10.07
C ARG A 267 4.60 20.80 9.84
N ILE A 268 3.73 20.32 10.72
CA ILE A 268 2.32 20.69 10.74
C ILE A 268 2.19 22.16 11.19
N LYS A 269 2.70 22.48 12.38
CA LYS A 269 2.63 23.84 12.99
C LYS A 269 3.22 24.95 12.12
N SER A 270 4.20 24.64 11.26
CA SER A 270 4.79 25.60 10.32
C SER A 270 3.87 25.95 9.13
N PHE A 271 2.92 25.08 8.77
CA PHE A 271 2.03 25.22 7.59
C PHE A 271 0.58 25.58 7.98
N LEU A 272 0.14 25.26 9.20
CA LEU A 272 -1.22 25.52 9.73
C LEU A 272 -1.79 26.92 9.43
N PRO A 273 -1.05 28.06 9.56
CA PRO A 273 -1.64 29.38 9.35
C PRO A 273 -2.22 29.54 7.94
N VAL A 274 -1.46 29.10 6.93
CA VAL A 274 -1.80 29.25 5.51
C VAL A 274 -2.73 28.15 5.04
N LEU A 275 -2.38 26.89 5.29
CA LEU A 275 -3.12 25.73 4.75
C LEU A 275 -4.31 25.31 5.62
N GLY A 276 -4.38 25.80 6.87
CA GLY A 276 -5.41 25.46 7.83
C GLY A 276 -5.22 24.12 8.53
N LYS A 277 -6.23 23.72 9.29
CA LYS A 277 -6.22 22.51 10.12
C LYS A 277 -6.63 21.28 9.32
N HIS A 278 -7.63 21.40 8.45
CA HIS A 278 -8.23 20.30 7.69
C HIS A 278 -7.54 20.02 6.35
N SER A 279 -6.32 20.53 6.14
CA SER A 279 -5.59 20.29 4.89
C SER A 279 -4.93 18.90 4.89
N ILE A 280 -4.99 18.21 3.75
CA ILE A 280 -4.30 16.92 3.54
C ILE A 280 -2.77 17.02 3.71
N PHE A 281 -2.24 18.25 3.71
CA PHE A 281 -0.83 18.56 3.98
C PHE A 281 -0.54 18.95 5.44
N THR A 282 -1.53 18.93 6.34
CA THR A 282 -1.38 19.21 7.78
C THR A 282 -1.95 18.11 8.68
N THR A 283 -2.55 17.06 8.11
CA THR A 283 -3.28 16.03 8.84
C THR A 283 -2.60 14.65 8.82
N ASN A 284 -2.95 13.83 9.82
CA ASN A 284 -2.45 12.48 10.04
C ASN A 284 -3.62 11.55 10.45
N GLY A 285 -3.47 10.23 10.26
CA GLY A 285 -4.48 9.24 10.64
C GLY A 285 -5.82 9.43 9.91
N ALA A 286 -6.92 9.16 10.61
CA ALA A 286 -8.29 9.23 10.07
C ALA A 286 -8.64 10.59 9.43
N GLU A 287 -8.20 11.70 10.02
CA GLU A 287 -8.41 13.05 9.46
C GLU A 287 -7.75 13.21 8.08
N TRP A 288 -6.60 12.55 7.85
CA TRP A 288 -5.92 12.52 6.55
C TRP A 288 -6.61 11.56 5.56
N GLN A 289 -7.14 10.43 6.03
CA GLN A 289 -7.95 9.51 5.21
C GLN A 289 -9.23 10.19 4.74
N HIS A 290 -10.00 10.81 5.63
CA HIS A 290 -11.18 11.64 5.34
C HIS A 290 -10.85 12.76 4.34
N SER A 291 -9.78 13.53 4.62
CA SER A 291 -9.25 14.55 3.71
C SER A 291 -8.82 14.04 2.32
N ARG A 292 -8.59 12.72 2.16
CA ARG A 292 -8.24 12.07 0.89
C ARG A 292 -9.47 11.50 0.19
N ALA A 293 -10.43 10.94 0.95
CA ALA A 293 -11.72 10.48 0.46
C ALA A 293 -12.50 11.63 -0.18
N ILE A 294 -12.64 12.76 0.52
CA ILE A 294 -13.29 13.99 0.02
C ILE A 294 -12.69 14.48 -1.31
N LEU A 295 -11.37 14.36 -1.49
CA LEU A 295 -10.69 14.80 -2.71
C LEU A 295 -10.77 13.81 -3.88
N ARG A 296 -11.01 12.52 -3.62
CA ARG A 296 -10.84 11.46 -4.63
C ARG A 296 -11.77 11.57 -5.84
N PRO A 297 -13.08 11.89 -5.70
CA PRO A 297 -13.99 12.05 -6.84
C PRO A 297 -13.52 13.09 -7.87
N ALA A 298 -12.75 14.09 -7.45
CA ALA A 298 -12.25 15.14 -8.33
C ALA A 298 -11.07 14.74 -9.23
N PHE A 299 -10.46 13.57 -9.00
CA PHE A 299 -9.31 13.07 -9.77
C PHE A 299 -9.59 11.70 -10.40
N VAL A 300 -10.86 11.44 -10.74
CA VAL A 300 -11.26 10.33 -11.62
C VAL A 300 -10.92 10.65 -13.09
N ARG A 301 -10.88 9.63 -13.95
CA ARG A 301 -10.43 9.73 -15.35
C ARG A 301 -11.11 10.87 -16.10
N ASP A 302 -12.44 10.92 -16.05
CA ASP A 302 -13.27 11.83 -16.85
C ASP A 302 -12.86 13.30 -16.69
N GLN A 303 -12.56 13.72 -15.45
CA GLN A 303 -12.17 15.10 -15.10
C GLN A 303 -10.69 15.39 -15.41
N ILE A 304 -9.89 14.35 -15.67
CA ILE A 304 -8.49 14.45 -16.11
C ILE A 304 -8.42 14.45 -17.64
N SER A 305 -9.37 13.81 -18.32
CA SER A 305 -9.49 13.82 -19.79
C SER A 305 -10.11 15.09 -20.38
N ASP A 306 -10.75 15.97 -19.60
CA ASP A 306 -11.13 17.32 -20.07
C ASP A 306 -9.90 18.22 -20.26
N LEU A 307 -9.29 18.09 -21.43
CA LEU A 307 -8.20 18.95 -21.88
C LEU A 307 -8.65 20.41 -22.09
N ALA A 308 -9.94 20.67 -22.34
CA ALA A 308 -10.41 21.98 -22.78
C ALA A 308 -10.30 23.05 -21.69
N CYS A 309 -10.29 22.66 -20.40
CA CYS A 309 -9.96 23.58 -19.32
C CYS A 309 -8.53 24.14 -19.46
N VAL A 310 -7.55 23.26 -19.56
CA VAL A 310 -6.13 23.60 -19.65
C VAL A 310 -5.82 24.31 -20.97
N ASP A 311 -6.38 23.82 -22.08
CA ASP A 311 -6.08 24.31 -23.42
C ASP A 311 -6.47 25.79 -23.62
N ARG A 312 -7.58 26.25 -23.02
CA ARG A 312 -7.94 27.68 -22.99
C ARG A 312 -6.85 28.56 -22.38
N HIS A 313 -6.19 28.10 -21.33
CA HIS A 313 -5.15 28.86 -20.64
C HIS A 313 -3.79 28.74 -21.34
N VAL A 314 -3.52 27.63 -22.03
CA VAL A 314 -2.36 27.48 -22.93
C VAL A 314 -2.51 28.35 -24.18
N ALA A 315 -3.72 28.48 -24.74
CA ALA A 315 -4.01 29.41 -25.83
C ALA A 315 -3.78 30.88 -25.42
N LYS A 316 -4.20 31.27 -24.20
CA LYS A 316 -3.86 32.59 -23.61
C LYS A 316 -2.34 32.77 -23.48
N LEU A 317 -1.61 31.75 -23.02
CA LEU A 317 -0.15 31.77 -22.89
C LEU A 317 0.53 32.00 -24.25
N ILE A 318 0.12 31.23 -25.26
CA ILE A 318 0.60 31.37 -26.65
C ILE A 318 0.33 32.78 -27.19
N ALA A 319 -0.87 33.32 -26.98
CA ALA A 319 -1.21 34.68 -27.40
C ALA A 319 -0.37 35.75 -26.69
N ARG A 320 -0.11 35.58 -25.38
CA ARG A 320 0.74 36.48 -24.58
C ARG A 320 2.20 36.45 -25.04
N ILE A 321 2.74 35.26 -25.31
CA ILE A 321 4.10 35.09 -25.87
C ILE A 321 4.19 35.73 -27.26
N ARG A 322 3.24 35.43 -28.17
CA ARG A 322 3.20 36.02 -29.53
C ARG A 322 3.11 37.55 -29.51
N LYS A 323 2.35 38.12 -28.57
CA LYS A 323 2.30 39.58 -28.36
C LYS A 323 3.63 40.13 -27.85
N ALA A 324 4.26 39.44 -26.89
CA ALA A 324 5.53 39.90 -26.31
C ALA A 324 6.73 39.77 -27.26
N THR A 325 6.66 38.91 -28.29
CA THR A 325 7.69 38.80 -29.34
C THR A 325 7.37 39.59 -30.62
N ALA A 326 6.24 40.31 -30.67
CA ALA A 326 5.74 40.96 -31.89
C ALA A 326 6.65 42.06 -32.47
N ASP A 327 7.26 42.88 -31.62
CA ASP A 327 7.83 44.17 -32.04
C ASP A 327 9.33 44.13 -32.36
N ASP A 328 10.07 43.10 -31.93
CA ASP A 328 11.55 43.05 -32.02
C ASP A 328 12.15 41.65 -32.23
N GLY A 329 11.40 40.56 -31.98
CA GLY A 329 11.90 39.18 -32.11
C GLY A 329 13.06 38.79 -31.17
N GLN A 330 13.58 39.72 -30.35
CA GLN A 330 14.66 39.48 -29.37
C GLN A 330 14.22 39.63 -27.91
N ALA A 331 12.91 39.87 -27.67
CA ALA A 331 12.33 40.05 -26.34
C ALA A 331 12.57 38.83 -25.43
N ILE A 332 13.46 38.99 -24.44
CA ILE A 332 13.76 37.96 -23.44
C ILE A 332 12.55 37.81 -22.50
N LEU A 333 11.91 36.64 -22.53
CA LEU A 333 10.74 36.32 -21.71
C LEU A 333 11.13 35.41 -20.55
N ASP A 334 10.68 35.72 -19.33
CA ASP A 334 10.67 34.73 -18.24
C ASP A 334 9.45 33.82 -18.36
N LEU A 335 9.67 32.63 -18.94
CA LEU A 335 8.60 31.63 -19.03
C LEU A 335 8.18 31.12 -17.65
N GLN A 336 9.01 31.20 -16.59
CA GLN A 336 8.63 30.74 -15.25
C GLN A 336 7.51 31.61 -14.66
N ALA A 337 7.62 32.94 -14.76
CA ALA A 337 6.53 33.84 -14.42
C ALA A 337 5.27 33.58 -15.25
N MET A 338 5.42 33.33 -16.56
CA MET A 338 4.27 33.06 -17.43
C MET A 338 3.58 31.72 -17.14
N PHE A 339 4.34 30.64 -16.92
CA PHE A 339 3.82 29.35 -16.49
C PHE A 339 3.12 29.44 -15.13
N SER A 340 3.69 30.17 -14.16
CA SER A 340 3.02 30.42 -12.87
C SER A 340 1.67 31.11 -13.05
N MET A 341 1.58 32.17 -13.86
CA MET A 341 0.29 32.83 -14.16
C MET A 341 -0.70 31.86 -14.83
N MET A 342 -0.24 31.12 -15.84
CA MET A 342 -1.07 30.15 -16.58
C MET A 342 -1.59 29.03 -15.69
N THR A 343 -0.75 28.41 -14.85
CA THR A 343 -1.19 27.35 -13.92
C THR A 343 -2.09 27.88 -12.81
N THR A 344 -1.96 29.17 -12.42
CA THR A 344 -2.90 29.80 -11.47
C THR A 344 -4.27 29.99 -12.11
N ASP A 345 -4.30 30.45 -13.36
CA ASP A 345 -5.54 30.64 -14.13
C ASP A 345 -6.23 29.30 -14.45
N SER A 346 -5.45 28.26 -14.78
CA SER A 346 -5.99 26.92 -15.02
C SER A 346 -6.48 26.23 -13.75
N ILE A 347 -5.74 26.33 -12.62
CA ILE A 347 -6.20 25.70 -11.37
C ILE A 347 -7.39 26.45 -10.77
N SER A 348 -7.50 27.78 -10.92
CA SER A 348 -8.69 28.53 -10.51
C SER A 348 -9.92 28.22 -11.37
N ASP A 349 -9.77 28.11 -12.69
CA ASP A 349 -10.86 27.73 -13.61
C ASP A 349 -11.37 26.30 -13.32
N PHE A 350 -10.47 25.33 -13.10
CA PHE A 350 -10.82 23.99 -12.63
C PHE A 350 -11.48 24.01 -11.24
N MET A 351 -10.96 24.83 -10.32
CA MET A 351 -11.42 24.83 -8.93
C MET A 351 -12.78 25.49 -8.71
N PHE A 352 -12.97 26.69 -9.26
CA PHE A 352 -14.14 27.54 -8.99
C PHE A 352 -15.10 27.67 -10.20
N GLY A 353 -14.76 27.06 -11.34
CA GLY A 353 -15.40 27.31 -12.63
C GLY A 353 -15.05 28.68 -13.24
N GLN A 354 -14.18 29.45 -12.57
CA GLN A 354 -13.83 30.84 -12.87
C GLN A 354 -12.33 31.09 -12.68
N SER A 355 -11.68 31.58 -13.73
CA SER A 355 -10.24 31.88 -13.77
C SER A 355 -9.88 33.19 -13.03
N THR A 356 -8.70 33.26 -12.43
CA THR A 356 -8.14 34.50 -11.86
C THR A 356 -7.82 35.58 -12.90
N ASP A 357 -7.54 35.17 -14.15
CA ASP A 357 -7.17 35.97 -15.34
C ASP A 357 -5.86 36.76 -15.21
N LEU A 358 -4.89 36.22 -14.45
CA LEU A 358 -3.55 36.80 -14.29
C LEU A 358 -2.79 36.87 -15.63
N GLN A 359 -3.11 36.00 -16.58
CA GLN A 359 -2.60 36.09 -17.95
C GLN A 359 -3.20 37.24 -18.76
N GLY A 360 -4.35 37.78 -18.36
CA GLY A 360 -5.13 38.80 -19.06
C GLY A 360 -5.25 40.09 -18.26
N SER A 361 -6.48 40.40 -17.86
CA SER A 361 -6.90 41.62 -17.15
C SER A 361 -7.47 41.31 -15.77
N ALA A 362 -6.76 40.48 -15.00
CA ALA A 362 -7.07 40.13 -13.61
C ALA A 362 -7.51 41.34 -12.75
N PRO A 363 -8.57 41.19 -11.93
CA PRO A 363 -8.92 42.14 -10.89
C PRO A 363 -7.76 42.39 -9.91
N GLN A 364 -7.75 43.56 -9.27
CA GLN A 364 -6.74 43.93 -8.28
C GLN A 364 -6.64 42.91 -7.12
N ASP A 365 -7.77 42.31 -6.72
CA ASP A 365 -7.81 41.26 -5.70
C ASP A 365 -7.14 39.95 -6.16
N SER A 366 -7.25 39.58 -7.44
CA SER A 366 -6.57 38.39 -8.00
C SER A 366 -5.05 38.60 -8.03
N TYR A 367 -4.58 39.78 -8.45
CA TYR A 367 -3.16 40.14 -8.34
C TYR A 367 -2.66 40.16 -6.88
N LYS A 368 -3.48 40.69 -5.95
CA LYS A 368 -3.18 40.67 -4.52
C LYS A 368 -3.12 39.25 -3.97
N PHE A 369 -4.04 38.37 -4.36
CA PHE A 369 -4.06 36.95 -3.98
C PHE A 369 -2.80 36.23 -4.44
N GLY A 370 -2.44 36.35 -5.73
CA GLY A 370 -1.21 35.75 -6.26
C GLY A 370 0.04 36.19 -5.49
N LYS A 371 0.20 37.50 -5.25
CA LYS A 371 1.31 38.02 -4.43
C LYS A 371 1.29 37.47 -3.00
N TYR A 372 0.15 37.52 -2.33
CA TYR A 372 0.03 37.12 -0.92
C TYR A 372 0.25 35.62 -0.74
N PHE A 373 -0.12 34.81 -1.74
CA PHE A 373 0.20 33.40 -1.81
C PHE A 373 1.71 33.16 -1.92
N ASP A 374 2.41 33.86 -2.81
CA ASP A 374 3.86 33.67 -3.05
C ASP A 374 4.71 34.09 -1.84
N GLU A 375 4.34 35.18 -1.18
CA GLU A 375 4.95 35.60 0.08
C GLU A 375 4.65 34.62 1.21
N SER A 376 3.41 34.09 1.28
CA SER A 376 3.02 33.07 2.27
C SER A 376 3.78 31.76 2.09
N MET A 377 3.94 31.27 0.85
CA MET A 377 4.72 30.08 0.53
C MET A 377 6.20 30.25 0.92
N GLN A 378 6.79 31.41 0.64
CA GLN A 378 8.15 31.72 1.07
C GLN A 378 8.26 31.81 2.61
N LYS A 379 7.30 32.44 3.29
CA LYS A 379 7.25 32.50 4.75
C LYS A 379 7.15 31.10 5.37
N ILE A 380 6.20 30.24 4.97
CA ILE A 380 6.08 28.88 5.56
C ILE A 380 7.29 27.99 5.23
N ALA A 381 7.95 28.17 4.07
CA ALA A 381 9.21 27.52 3.77
C ALA A 381 10.35 27.92 4.72
N TRP A 382 10.38 29.18 5.17
CA TRP A 382 11.30 29.63 6.21
C TRP A 382 10.90 29.10 7.60
N ARG A 383 9.62 29.13 7.98
CA ARG A 383 9.12 28.58 9.26
C ARG A 383 9.51 27.10 9.40
N ALA A 384 9.29 26.31 8.35
CA ALA A 384 9.63 24.88 8.30
C ALA A 384 11.15 24.57 8.42
N ARG A 385 12.03 25.51 8.03
CA ARG A 385 13.49 25.37 8.14
C ARG A 385 14.06 25.90 9.45
N LEU A 386 13.41 26.90 10.03
CA LEU A 386 13.72 27.42 11.37
C LEU A 386 13.24 26.46 12.47
N GLY A 387 12.29 25.57 12.15
CA GLY A 387 11.76 24.60 13.11
C GLY A 387 11.12 25.31 14.30
N TRP A 388 11.33 24.79 15.51
CA TRP A 388 10.80 25.35 16.76
C TRP A 388 11.06 26.85 16.96
N LEU A 389 12.14 27.42 16.40
CA LEU A 389 12.43 28.86 16.46
C LEU A 389 11.29 29.71 15.86
N THR A 390 10.49 29.14 14.95
CA THR A 390 9.31 29.81 14.40
C THR A 390 8.19 30.03 15.41
N LEU A 391 8.19 29.31 16.54
CA LEU A 391 7.19 29.46 17.61
C LEU A 391 7.51 30.66 18.51
N LEU A 392 8.76 31.15 18.49
CA LEU A 392 9.21 32.34 19.22
C LEU A 392 8.89 33.65 18.48
N ARG A 393 8.35 33.59 17.25
CA ARG A 393 8.11 34.75 16.38
C ARG A 393 6.67 34.80 15.88
N SER A 394 5.93 35.81 16.33
CA SER A 394 4.72 36.29 15.65
C SER A 394 5.10 36.84 14.26
N ASP A 395 4.23 36.61 13.29
CA ASP A 395 4.40 37.02 11.90
C ASP A 395 3.10 37.64 11.39
N PRO A 396 2.74 38.87 11.82
CA PRO A 396 1.44 39.47 11.53
C PRO A 396 1.19 39.71 10.03
N GLU A 397 2.26 39.77 9.23
CA GLU A 397 2.18 39.77 7.77
C GLU A 397 1.63 38.43 7.26
N LEU A 398 2.10 37.30 7.80
CA LEU A 398 1.55 35.97 7.45
C LEU A 398 0.09 35.82 7.89
N ASP A 399 -0.26 36.39 9.04
CA ASP A 399 -1.63 36.38 9.55
C ASP A 399 -2.56 37.25 8.68
N GLU A 400 -2.10 38.42 8.18
CA GLU A 400 -2.81 39.23 7.17
C GLU A 400 -2.98 38.43 5.87
N TYR A 401 -1.91 37.84 5.35
CA TYR A 401 -1.94 37.14 4.07
C TYR A 401 -2.86 35.91 4.13
N SER A 402 -2.79 35.14 5.20
CA SER A 402 -3.64 33.98 5.44
C SER A 402 -5.11 34.39 5.59
N SER A 403 -5.39 35.48 6.31
CA SER A 403 -6.74 36.02 6.46
C SER A 403 -7.33 36.50 5.13
N PHE A 404 -6.53 37.20 4.31
CA PHE A 404 -6.95 37.65 2.98
C PHE A 404 -7.20 36.48 2.03
N MET A 405 -6.32 35.48 1.97
CA MET A 405 -6.51 34.30 1.13
C MET A 405 -7.75 33.49 1.54
N ARG A 406 -8.00 33.34 2.85
CA ARG A 406 -9.22 32.71 3.37
C ARG A 406 -10.48 33.49 2.98
N ALA A 407 -10.47 34.83 3.08
CA ALA A 407 -11.58 35.66 2.65
C ALA A 407 -11.84 35.58 1.13
N PHE A 408 -10.76 35.60 0.33
CA PHE A 408 -10.81 35.47 -1.13
C PHE A 408 -11.42 34.13 -1.55
N VAL A 409 -10.94 33.00 -0.99
CA VAL A 409 -11.49 31.66 -1.27
C VAL A 409 -12.92 31.52 -0.75
N LYS A 410 -13.21 31.97 0.48
CA LYS A 410 -14.56 31.88 1.06
C LYS A 410 -15.60 32.65 0.25
N ARG A 411 -15.22 33.75 -0.42
CA ARG A 411 -16.10 34.43 -1.37
C ARG A 411 -16.58 33.49 -2.47
N PHE A 412 -15.69 32.77 -3.16
CA PHE A 412 -16.12 31.81 -4.20
C PHE A 412 -17.03 30.70 -3.66
N VAL A 413 -16.76 30.17 -2.45
CA VAL A 413 -17.64 29.19 -1.78
C VAL A 413 -19.02 29.80 -1.49
N SER A 414 -19.06 31.05 -1.03
CA SER A 414 -20.29 31.78 -0.69
C SER A 414 -21.09 32.17 -1.93
N ASP A 415 -20.43 32.59 -3.00
CA ASP A 415 -21.02 32.97 -4.28
C ASP A 415 -21.71 31.74 -4.94
N VAL A 416 -21.17 30.52 -4.75
CA VAL A 416 -21.81 29.27 -5.22
C VAL A 416 -22.96 28.81 -4.31
N ARG A 417 -22.79 28.81 -2.98
CA ARG A 417 -23.92 28.46 -2.07
C ARG A 417 -25.07 29.47 -2.12
N GLY A 418 -24.79 30.74 -2.42
CA GLY A 418 -25.72 31.85 -2.24
C GLY A 418 -26.60 32.21 -3.45
N SER A 419 -26.45 31.56 -4.61
CA SER A 419 -27.18 31.95 -5.84
C SER A 419 -27.64 30.75 -6.69
N PRO A 420 -28.79 30.13 -6.33
CA PRO A 420 -29.36 29.00 -7.07
C PRO A 420 -29.62 29.29 -8.56
N GLU A 421 -30.00 30.54 -8.89
CA GLU A 421 -30.29 30.91 -10.28
C GLU A 421 -29.03 30.96 -11.17
N THR A 422 -27.85 31.34 -10.64
CA THR A 422 -26.61 31.35 -11.43
C THR A 422 -26.11 29.97 -11.82
N ASN A 423 -26.58 28.90 -11.17
CA ASN A 423 -26.27 27.53 -11.58
C ASN A 423 -26.82 27.22 -12.98
N SER A 424 -27.91 27.88 -13.41
CA SER A 424 -28.46 27.76 -14.77
C SER A 424 -27.59 28.38 -15.88
N HIS A 425 -26.65 29.26 -15.51
CA HIS A 425 -25.68 29.87 -16.43
C HIS A 425 -24.24 29.34 -16.24
N ARG A 426 -23.96 28.63 -15.14
CA ARG A 426 -22.77 27.76 -15.04
C ARG A 426 -22.98 26.43 -15.77
N SER A 427 -24.23 25.99 -15.92
CA SER A 427 -24.60 24.76 -16.64
C SER A 427 -24.55 24.89 -18.17
N ASP A 428 -23.39 25.28 -18.71
CA ASP A 428 -22.99 24.74 -20.02
C ASP A 428 -22.85 23.22 -19.82
N LYS A 429 -23.65 22.43 -20.55
CA LYS A 429 -23.89 21.01 -20.27
C LYS A 429 -22.65 20.14 -20.56
N GLY A 430 -21.70 20.13 -19.64
CA GLY A 430 -20.49 19.32 -19.70
C GLY A 430 -19.30 19.83 -18.88
N LYS A 431 -19.29 21.10 -18.41
CA LYS A 431 -18.15 21.63 -17.64
C LYS A 431 -18.16 21.15 -16.19
N TYR A 432 -17.12 20.44 -15.77
CA TYR A 432 -16.88 20.09 -14.36
C TYR A 432 -16.28 21.25 -13.56
N VAL A 433 -16.59 21.29 -12.25
CA VAL A 433 -16.05 22.25 -11.28
C VAL A 433 -15.79 21.54 -9.95
N PHE A 434 -14.54 21.63 -9.46
CA PHE A 434 -14.08 21.02 -8.20
C PHE A 434 -14.89 21.42 -6.97
N LEU A 435 -15.22 22.72 -6.83
CA LEU A 435 -16.00 23.25 -5.73
C LEU A 435 -17.40 22.62 -5.65
N ASP A 436 -18.03 22.36 -6.79
CA ASP A 436 -19.38 21.79 -6.86
C ASP A 436 -19.37 20.32 -6.39
N GLU A 437 -18.28 19.58 -6.61
CA GLU A 437 -18.06 18.24 -6.05
C GLU A 437 -17.78 18.28 -4.55
N LEU A 438 -16.92 19.20 -4.10
CA LEU A 438 -16.64 19.37 -2.67
C LEU A 438 -17.87 19.80 -1.87
N LEU A 439 -18.81 20.55 -2.47
CA LEU A 439 -20.07 20.93 -1.82
C LEU A 439 -21.01 19.73 -1.61
N LYS A 440 -20.95 18.68 -2.44
CA LYS A 440 -21.74 17.43 -2.26
C LYS A 440 -21.29 16.61 -1.04
N SER A 441 -20.08 16.82 -0.54
CA SER A 441 -19.58 16.10 0.64
C SER A 441 -20.27 16.48 1.96
N GLY A 442 -21.18 17.48 1.94
CA GLY A 442 -21.83 18.03 3.13
C GLY A 442 -20.93 18.89 4.01
N GLU A 443 -19.65 19.04 3.65
CA GLU A 443 -18.63 19.64 4.50
C GLU A 443 -18.83 21.14 4.78
N SER A 444 -18.23 21.56 5.90
CA SER A 444 -18.26 22.95 6.34
C SER A 444 -17.44 23.87 5.43
N ASP A 445 -17.84 25.15 5.33
CA ASP A 445 -17.10 26.17 4.58
C ASP A 445 -15.63 26.31 5.02
N GLU A 446 -15.31 25.98 6.27
CA GLU A 446 -13.93 25.99 6.77
C GLU A 446 -13.13 24.83 6.20
N VAL A 447 -13.65 23.60 6.26
CA VAL A 447 -13.04 22.40 5.67
C VAL A 447 -12.88 22.58 4.16
N ILE A 448 -13.92 23.06 3.48
CA ILE A 448 -13.90 23.35 2.03
C ILE A 448 -12.87 24.44 1.71
N SER A 449 -12.76 25.53 2.49
CA SER A 449 -11.77 26.59 2.24
C SER A 449 -10.33 26.11 2.45
N ASP A 450 -10.05 25.35 3.52
CA ASP A 450 -8.77 24.67 3.73
C ASP A 450 -8.45 23.72 2.56
N HIS A 451 -9.47 23.01 2.06
CA HIS A 451 -9.37 22.11 0.91
C HIS A 451 -9.08 22.82 -0.42
N HIS A 452 -9.45 24.10 -0.56
CA HIS A 452 -9.11 24.89 -1.75
C HIS A 452 -7.72 25.52 -1.65
N ILE A 453 -7.34 26.16 -0.53
CA ILE A 453 -6.02 26.81 -0.40
C ILE A 453 -4.87 25.80 -0.58
N LYS A 454 -5.04 24.56 -0.09
CA LYS A 454 -4.08 23.47 -0.33
C LYS A 454 -4.01 23.06 -1.81
N GLN A 455 -5.13 23.09 -2.54
CA GLN A 455 -5.19 22.64 -3.94
C GLN A 455 -4.53 23.63 -4.90
N PHE A 456 -4.59 24.94 -4.64
CA PHE A 456 -3.74 25.93 -5.33
C PHE A 456 -2.25 25.57 -5.19
N THR A 457 -1.80 25.25 -3.97
CA THR A 457 -0.41 24.84 -3.70
C THR A 457 -0.04 23.54 -4.42
N ALA A 458 -0.99 22.61 -4.54
CA ALA A 458 -0.78 21.31 -5.18
C ALA A 458 -0.69 21.40 -6.70
N GLY A 459 -1.52 22.24 -7.34
CA GLY A 459 -1.66 22.31 -8.81
C GLY A 459 -0.84 23.41 -9.51
N ARG A 460 -0.64 24.57 -8.86
CA ARG A 460 0.07 25.72 -9.46
C ARG A 460 1.58 25.51 -9.47
N ASP A 461 2.17 25.47 -8.27
CA ASP A 461 3.62 25.59 -8.08
C ASP A 461 4.38 24.35 -8.59
N THR A 462 3.78 23.16 -8.47
CA THR A 462 4.38 21.90 -8.89
C THR A 462 4.49 21.83 -10.41
N THR A 463 3.37 22.02 -11.12
CA THR A 463 3.28 22.02 -12.58
C THR A 463 4.18 23.08 -13.18
N SER A 464 4.07 24.33 -12.69
CA SER A 464 4.89 25.46 -13.19
C SER A 464 6.39 25.26 -12.95
N SER A 465 6.80 24.65 -11.84
CA SER A 465 8.20 24.27 -11.59
C SER A 465 8.76 23.34 -12.67
N VAL A 466 8.03 22.24 -12.97
CA VAL A 466 8.49 21.23 -13.94
C VAL A 466 8.49 21.78 -15.35
N VAL A 467 7.42 22.46 -15.81
CA VAL A 467 7.42 23.01 -17.18
C VAL A 467 8.45 24.13 -17.37
N SER A 468 8.77 24.90 -16.33
CA SER A 468 9.86 25.88 -16.39
C SER A 468 11.21 25.20 -16.60
N TYR A 469 11.51 24.14 -15.83
CA TYR A 469 12.75 23.39 -15.98
C TYR A 469 12.82 22.63 -17.31
N LEU A 470 11.71 22.01 -17.73
CA LEU A 470 11.58 21.33 -19.02
C LEU A 470 11.89 22.28 -20.18
N PHE A 471 11.28 23.47 -20.21
CA PHE A 471 11.52 24.42 -21.30
C PHE A 471 12.94 25.00 -21.29
N PHE A 472 13.58 25.09 -20.11
CA PHE A 472 15.02 25.38 -20.03
C PHE A 472 15.86 24.29 -20.72
N GLU A 473 15.63 23.00 -20.44
CA GLU A 473 16.40 21.92 -21.10
C GLU A 473 16.04 21.74 -22.57
N LEU A 474 14.77 21.90 -22.97
CA LEU A 474 14.37 21.91 -24.39
C LEU A 474 15.05 23.05 -25.17
N SER A 475 15.27 24.23 -24.55
CA SER A 475 16.04 25.33 -25.17
C SER A 475 17.53 25.00 -25.41
N ARG A 476 18.01 23.90 -24.81
CA ARG A 476 19.40 23.39 -24.89
C ARG A 476 19.50 22.10 -25.71
N ARG A 477 18.37 21.47 -26.04
CA ARG A 477 18.27 20.16 -26.71
C ARG A 477 17.37 20.22 -27.96
N PRO A 478 17.84 20.85 -29.05
CA PRO A 478 17.10 20.95 -30.30
C PRO A 478 16.87 19.57 -30.96
N ASP A 479 17.70 18.58 -30.62
CA ASP A 479 17.54 17.16 -30.95
C ASP A 479 16.29 16.56 -30.29
N VAL A 480 16.13 16.72 -28.97
CA VAL A 480 14.94 16.28 -28.23
C VAL A 480 13.68 17.00 -28.74
N VAL A 481 13.79 18.32 -29.00
CA VAL A 481 12.70 19.12 -29.60
C VAL A 481 12.32 18.63 -31.00
N ALA A 482 13.27 18.17 -31.82
CA ALA A 482 12.99 17.58 -33.12
C ALA A 482 12.22 16.26 -32.96
N THR A 483 12.69 15.34 -32.12
CA THR A 483 12.05 14.03 -31.91
C THR A 483 10.63 14.15 -31.33
N ILE A 484 10.38 15.09 -30.40
CA ILE A 484 8.99 15.35 -29.95
C ILE A 484 8.13 15.90 -31.09
N ARG A 485 8.67 16.77 -31.96
CA ARG A 485 7.91 17.29 -33.12
C ARG A 485 7.67 16.26 -34.21
N ASP A 486 8.56 15.28 -34.34
CA ASP A 486 8.31 14.11 -35.18
C ASP A 486 7.10 13.34 -34.61
N GLU A 487 7.09 13.05 -33.30
CA GLU A 487 5.96 12.40 -32.62
C GLU A 487 4.64 13.21 -32.69
N ILE A 488 4.69 14.55 -32.63
CA ILE A 488 3.52 15.44 -32.84
C ILE A 488 3.01 15.37 -34.28
N ARG A 489 3.90 15.38 -35.27
CA ARG A 489 3.50 15.34 -36.70
C ARG A 489 2.93 13.98 -37.07
N ASP A 490 3.56 12.91 -36.59
CA ASP A 490 3.21 11.54 -36.95
C ASP A 490 1.87 11.10 -36.31
N LEU A 491 1.35 11.86 -35.33
CA LEU A 491 -0.03 11.78 -34.82
C LEU A 491 -1.09 12.18 -35.85
N GLY A 492 -0.75 13.00 -36.86
CA GLY A 492 -1.62 13.32 -37.99
C GLY A 492 -2.82 14.25 -37.71
N ARG A 493 -2.97 14.78 -36.49
CA ARG A 493 -4.02 15.77 -36.12
C ARG A 493 -3.47 16.92 -35.28
N ASP A 494 -4.04 18.11 -35.46
CA ASP A 494 -3.64 19.33 -34.75
C ASP A 494 -4.11 19.36 -33.28
N ASP A 495 -5.24 18.75 -32.98
CA ASP A 495 -5.81 18.67 -31.62
C ASP A 495 -5.65 17.25 -31.05
N PRO A 496 -4.93 17.06 -29.93
CA PRO A 496 -4.71 15.74 -29.35
C PRO A 496 -5.85 15.35 -28.39
N THR A 497 -6.14 14.05 -28.29
CA THR A 497 -6.96 13.51 -27.19
C THR A 497 -6.12 13.28 -25.93
N TRP A 498 -6.78 12.93 -24.82
CA TRP A 498 -6.09 12.50 -23.61
C TRP A 498 -5.27 11.21 -23.85
N GLU A 499 -5.85 10.27 -24.59
CA GLU A 499 -5.21 9.04 -25.05
C GLU A 499 -3.95 9.32 -25.87
N ASP A 500 -3.98 10.30 -26.79
CA ASP A 500 -2.81 10.69 -27.59
C ASP A 500 -1.66 11.14 -26.67
N LEU A 501 -1.92 12.12 -25.80
CA LEU A 501 -0.92 12.67 -24.87
C LEU A 501 -0.35 11.62 -23.92
N ARG A 502 -1.14 10.59 -23.58
CA ARG A 502 -0.71 9.43 -22.78
C ARG A 502 0.14 8.45 -23.59
N ASN A 503 -0.13 8.28 -24.88
CA ASN A 503 0.51 7.31 -25.75
C ASN A 503 1.74 7.85 -26.50
N MET A 504 1.95 9.18 -26.53
CA MET A 504 3.18 9.83 -27.00
C MET A 504 4.38 9.44 -26.11
N ARG A 505 5.03 8.33 -26.48
CA ARG A 505 6.07 7.65 -25.69
C ARG A 505 7.27 8.55 -25.41
N TYR A 506 7.78 9.26 -26.41
CA TYR A 506 8.99 10.06 -26.26
C TYR A 506 8.72 11.35 -25.47
N LEU A 507 7.59 12.03 -25.71
CA LEU A 507 7.11 13.11 -24.85
C LEU A 507 6.99 12.66 -23.39
N ASN A 508 6.42 11.48 -23.12
CA ASN A 508 6.32 10.96 -21.75
C ASN A 508 7.68 10.62 -21.13
N TRP A 509 8.66 10.13 -21.90
CA TRP A 509 10.04 9.97 -21.43
C TRP A 509 10.70 11.32 -21.11
N VAL A 510 10.45 12.35 -21.92
CA VAL A 510 10.93 13.72 -21.70
C VAL A 510 10.34 14.33 -20.43
N LEU A 511 9.03 14.17 -20.20
CA LEU A 511 8.38 14.59 -18.95
C LEU A 511 8.95 13.84 -17.73
N LYS A 512 9.16 12.53 -17.86
CA LYS A 512 9.73 11.68 -16.81
C LYS A 512 11.17 12.10 -16.45
N GLU A 513 11.95 12.52 -17.43
CA GLU A 513 13.31 13.03 -17.21
C GLU A 513 13.33 14.43 -16.57
N ALA A 514 12.42 15.33 -16.97
CA ALA A 514 12.24 16.62 -16.30
C ALA A 514 11.82 16.46 -14.84
N LEU A 515 10.91 15.52 -14.55
CA LEU A 515 10.49 15.15 -13.20
C LEU A 515 11.60 14.45 -12.39
N ARG A 516 12.52 13.73 -13.04
CA ARG A 516 13.70 13.13 -12.40
C ARG A 516 14.67 14.22 -11.94
N LEU A 517 15.05 15.12 -12.84
CA LEU A 517 16.07 16.13 -12.56
C LEU A 517 15.55 17.34 -11.76
N ASN A 518 14.29 17.74 -11.93
CA ASN A 518 13.63 18.77 -11.12
C ASN A 518 12.33 18.25 -10.48
N PRO A 519 12.42 17.34 -9.49
CA PRO A 519 11.26 16.89 -8.72
C PRO A 519 10.78 18.06 -7.84
N PRO A 520 9.51 18.53 -7.95
CA PRO A 520 9.07 19.74 -7.26
C PRO A 520 9.32 19.72 -5.75
N VAL A 521 9.14 18.56 -5.09
CA VAL A 521 9.40 18.39 -3.66
C VAL A 521 10.74 17.69 -3.44
N ALA A 522 11.83 18.47 -3.50
CA ALA A 522 13.21 17.97 -3.42
C ALA A 522 13.61 17.32 -2.08
N SER A 523 12.89 17.58 -1.00
CA SER A 523 13.06 16.91 0.30
C SER A 523 11.72 16.75 1.01
N ASN A 524 11.55 15.60 1.67
CA ASN A 524 10.37 15.27 2.46
C ASN A 524 10.78 14.83 3.87
N GLN A 525 9.81 14.71 4.78
CA GLN A 525 10.08 14.41 6.19
C GLN A 525 8.96 13.57 6.84
N ARG A 526 9.32 12.67 7.75
CA ARG A 526 8.43 11.91 8.63
C ARG A 526 8.94 11.92 10.07
N GLU A 527 8.10 11.51 10.99
CA GLU A 527 8.42 11.35 12.42
C GLU A 527 7.90 9.98 12.90
N ALA A 528 8.72 9.27 13.67
CA ALA A 528 8.39 7.95 14.18
C ALA A 528 7.42 8.02 15.38
N VAL A 529 6.20 7.49 15.28
CA VAL A 529 5.19 7.52 16.38
C VAL A 529 5.38 6.44 17.43
N ARG A 530 6.20 5.43 17.11
CA ARG A 530 6.58 4.28 17.92
C ARG A 530 8.06 3.97 17.66
N ASP A 531 8.70 3.19 18.53
CA ASP A 531 10.05 2.68 18.24
C ASP A 531 10.00 1.73 17.03
N THR A 532 10.92 1.90 16.08
CA THR A 532 10.92 1.18 14.79
C THR A 532 12.35 1.00 14.26
N ILE A 533 12.50 0.43 13.05
CA ILE A 533 13.78 0.08 12.43
C ILE A 533 13.80 0.55 10.98
N LEU A 534 14.93 1.15 10.58
CA LEU A 534 15.27 1.40 9.17
C LEU A 534 16.15 0.24 8.66
N PRO A 535 15.89 -0.31 7.46
CA PRO A 535 16.65 -1.45 6.92
C PRO A 535 18.17 -1.22 6.83
N THR A 536 18.62 -0.01 6.52
CA THR A 536 20.04 0.27 6.21
C THR A 536 20.48 1.66 6.71
N GLY A 537 21.77 1.99 6.58
CA GLY A 537 22.38 3.27 6.97
C GLY A 537 23.12 3.26 8.31
N GLY A 538 23.20 2.12 8.98
CA GLY A 538 23.91 1.93 10.25
C GLY A 538 25.25 1.22 10.07
N GLY A 539 26.19 1.48 10.98
CA GLY A 539 27.50 0.82 11.00
C GLY A 539 28.59 1.59 10.24
N ALA A 540 29.78 1.00 10.15
CA ALA A 540 30.94 1.62 9.49
C ALA A 540 30.94 1.42 7.96
N ASP A 541 30.12 0.49 7.46
CA ASP A 541 29.87 0.21 6.04
C ASP A 541 28.56 0.84 5.53
N GLY A 542 27.75 1.41 6.43
CA GLY A 542 26.44 1.96 6.12
C GLY A 542 25.34 0.94 5.83
N LYS A 543 25.59 -0.38 5.99
CA LYS A 543 24.66 -1.44 5.51
C LYS A 543 23.80 -2.09 6.58
N SER A 544 24.09 -1.84 7.85
CA SER A 544 23.34 -2.45 8.95
C SER A 544 22.04 -1.68 9.25
N PRO A 545 21.01 -2.30 9.83
CA PRO A 545 19.80 -1.60 10.24
C PRO A 545 20.06 -0.55 11.33
N ILE A 546 19.22 0.49 11.35
CA ILE A 546 19.24 1.55 12.36
C ILE A 546 18.02 1.40 13.27
N PHE A 547 18.24 1.35 14.59
CA PHE A 547 17.15 1.43 15.56
C PHE A 547 16.69 2.89 15.71
N VAL A 548 15.40 3.14 15.49
CA VAL A 548 14.77 4.46 15.49
C VAL A 548 13.85 4.56 16.69
N LYS A 549 14.06 5.56 17.55
CA LYS A 549 13.17 5.83 18.67
C LYS A 549 11.93 6.62 18.25
N LYS A 550 10.85 6.46 19.00
CA LYS A 550 9.70 7.37 18.98
C LYS A 550 10.15 8.83 19.09
N GLY A 551 9.58 9.69 18.25
CA GLY A 551 9.92 11.11 18.12
C GLY A 551 11.12 11.39 17.21
N THR A 552 11.90 10.37 16.82
CA THR A 552 12.97 10.54 15.82
C THR A 552 12.37 10.99 14.51
N ASN A 553 12.89 12.11 14.02
CA ASN A 553 12.55 12.67 12.73
C ASN A 553 13.44 12.05 11.64
N LEU A 554 12.87 11.72 10.49
CA LEU A 554 13.58 11.26 9.30
C LEU A 554 13.30 12.17 8.12
N ARG A 555 14.35 12.52 7.39
CA ARG A 555 14.35 13.25 6.13
C ARG A 555 14.83 12.34 5.00
N TYR A 556 14.16 12.40 3.86
CA TYR A 556 14.69 11.87 2.60
C TYR A 556 14.68 12.95 1.50
N LEU A 557 15.50 12.77 0.47
CA LEU A 557 15.72 13.78 -0.58
C LEU A 557 15.58 13.17 -1.98
N PRO A 558 14.37 13.17 -2.58
CA PRO A 558 14.15 12.70 -3.95
C PRO A 558 15.12 13.33 -4.96
N TRP A 559 15.46 14.61 -4.82
CA TRP A 559 16.42 15.28 -5.73
C TRP A 559 17.83 14.66 -5.72
N VAL A 560 18.25 14.09 -4.58
CA VAL A 560 19.54 13.39 -4.42
C VAL A 560 19.42 11.96 -4.93
N ILE A 561 18.39 11.22 -4.51
CA ILE A 561 18.10 9.84 -4.97
C ILE A 561 18.07 9.80 -6.50
N HIS A 562 17.37 10.75 -7.14
CA HIS A 562 17.23 10.87 -8.59
C HIS A 562 18.54 11.18 -9.33
N ARG A 563 19.63 11.51 -8.62
CA ARG A 563 20.97 11.82 -9.14
C ARG A 563 22.05 10.80 -8.76
N ARG A 564 21.69 9.76 -8.01
CA ARG A 564 22.60 8.66 -7.65
C ARG A 564 23.07 7.90 -8.89
N LYS A 565 24.38 7.84 -9.11
CA LYS A 565 25.00 7.21 -10.28
C LYS A 565 24.83 5.69 -10.30
N ASP A 566 24.80 5.08 -9.13
CA ASP A 566 24.51 3.65 -8.93
C ASP A 566 23.04 3.29 -9.27
N LEU A 567 22.11 4.24 -9.18
CA LEU A 567 20.69 4.03 -9.50
C LEU A 567 20.33 4.46 -10.94
N PHE A 568 20.97 5.50 -11.48
CA PHE A 568 20.60 6.12 -12.76
C PHE A 568 21.69 6.07 -13.85
N GLY A 569 22.90 5.59 -13.54
CA GLY A 569 24.06 5.54 -14.43
C GLY A 569 25.04 6.70 -14.23
N GLU A 570 26.24 6.60 -14.81
CA GLU A 570 27.26 7.68 -14.75
C GLU A 570 26.76 9.01 -15.34
N ASP A 571 25.81 8.96 -16.27
CA ASP A 571 25.12 10.09 -16.89
C ASP A 571 23.92 10.59 -16.06
N ALA A 572 23.84 10.29 -14.76
CA ALA A 572 22.70 10.66 -13.90
C ALA A 572 22.46 12.18 -13.78
N GLU A 573 23.45 13.04 -14.04
CA GLU A 573 23.23 14.49 -14.10
C GLU A 573 22.71 14.97 -15.47
N GLU A 574 22.79 14.15 -16.51
CA GLU A 574 22.39 14.51 -17.87
C GLU A 574 20.89 14.30 -18.11
N PHE A 575 20.27 15.26 -18.79
CA PHE A 575 18.90 15.17 -19.28
C PHE A 575 18.85 14.22 -20.49
N ARG A 576 18.54 12.94 -20.26
CA ARG A 576 18.57 11.90 -21.30
C ARG A 576 17.27 11.08 -21.29
N PRO A 577 16.21 11.51 -22.01
CA PRO A 577 14.93 10.80 -22.08
C PRO A 577 15.07 9.32 -22.47
N GLU A 578 16.06 8.98 -23.30
CA GLU A 578 16.30 7.64 -23.83
C GLU A 578 16.62 6.62 -22.74
N ARG A 579 17.05 7.05 -21.53
CA ARG A 579 17.30 6.11 -20.42
C ARG A 579 16.04 5.31 -20.07
N TRP A 580 14.86 5.89 -20.28
CA TRP A 580 13.57 5.30 -19.89
C TRP A 580 13.09 4.16 -20.79
N GLU A 581 13.73 3.95 -21.94
CA GLU A 581 13.49 2.76 -22.77
C GLU A 581 13.79 1.48 -21.97
N ASN A 582 14.93 1.44 -21.29
CA ASN A 582 15.47 0.26 -20.63
C ASN A 582 15.42 0.33 -19.10
N LEU A 583 15.53 1.52 -18.51
CA LEU A 583 15.52 1.72 -17.06
C LEU A 583 14.13 1.43 -16.45
N ARG A 584 14.10 0.65 -15.37
CA ARG A 584 12.91 0.35 -14.55
C ARG A 584 13.26 0.65 -13.09
N VAL A 585 12.35 1.31 -12.37
CA VAL A 585 12.56 1.91 -11.05
C VAL A 585 11.26 1.87 -10.25
N THR A 586 11.37 1.74 -8.93
CA THR A 586 10.28 1.82 -7.95
C THR A 586 10.54 2.98 -6.98
N TYR A 587 11.28 2.76 -5.89
CA TYR A 587 11.53 3.76 -4.85
C TYR A 587 12.73 4.68 -5.15
N GLU A 588 13.46 4.43 -6.23
CA GLU A 588 14.51 5.32 -6.77
C GLU A 588 13.90 6.56 -7.46
N TYR A 589 12.61 6.50 -7.84
CA TYR A 589 11.96 7.53 -8.65
C TYR A 589 10.62 7.98 -8.02
N LEU A 590 10.67 9.10 -7.29
CA LEU A 590 9.65 9.57 -6.37
C LEU A 590 9.05 10.96 -6.72
N PRO A 591 8.83 11.34 -7.99
CA PRO A 591 8.35 12.69 -8.34
C PRO A 591 6.98 13.04 -7.74
N PHE A 592 6.15 12.03 -7.52
CA PHE A 592 4.80 12.11 -6.95
C PHE A 592 4.70 11.46 -5.57
N ASN A 593 5.84 11.20 -4.92
CA ASN A 593 5.97 10.35 -3.72
C ASN A 593 5.54 8.88 -3.98
N ALA A 594 5.38 8.08 -2.92
CA ALA A 594 5.00 6.67 -3.01
C ALA A 594 4.14 6.25 -1.80
N GLY A 595 3.61 5.02 -1.83
CA GLY A 595 2.76 4.46 -0.77
C GLY A 595 1.42 5.18 -0.60
N PRO A 596 0.72 5.03 0.54
CA PRO A 596 -0.63 5.59 0.73
C PRO A 596 -0.71 7.12 0.58
N ARG A 597 0.41 7.84 0.78
CA ARG A 597 0.52 9.31 0.62
C ARG A 597 0.99 9.76 -0.78
N ILE A 598 0.98 8.88 -1.78
CA ILE A 598 1.22 9.23 -3.19
C ILE A 598 0.26 10.33 -3.68
N CYS A 599 0.75 11.21 -4.56
CA CYS A 599 0.00 12.36 -5.07
C CYS A 599 -1.27 11.95 -5.81
N ILE A 600 -2.43 12.45 -5.35
CA ILE A 600 -3.73 12.18 -5.96
C ILE A 600 -3.89 12.84 -7.34
N GLY A 601 -3.24 13.99 -7.56
CA GLY A 601 -3.25 14.73 -8.82
C GLY A 601 -2.18 14.30 -9.84
N GLN A 602 -1.54 13.14 -9.68
CA GLN A 602 -0.44 12.69 -10.56
C GLN A 602 -0.81 12.71 -12.05
N GLN A 603 -1.93 12.09 -12.42
CA GLN A 603 -2.36 12.00 -13.82
C GLN A 603 -2.83 13.36 -14.37
N PHE A 604 -3.47 14.19 -13.53
CA PHE A 604 -3.86 15.57 -13.87
C PHE A 604 -2.63 16.45 -14.18
N ALA A 605 -1.57 16.32 -13.38
CA ALA A 605 -0.32 17.05 -13.61
C ALA A 605 0.41 16.55 -14.87
N LEU A 606 0.54 15.23 -15.06
CA LEU A 606 1.16 14.65 -16.27
C LEU A 606 0.42 15.11 -17.55
N THR A 607 -0.91 15.05 -17.54
CA THR A 607 -1.76 15.51 -18.65
C THR A 607 -1.54 16.98 -18.97
N GLN A 608 -1.54 17.86 -17.95
CA GLN A 608 -1.22 19.28 -18.13
C GLN A 608 0.16 19.48 -18.76
N MET A 609 1.20 18.85 -18.20
CA MET A 609 2.57 19.02 -18.68
C MET A 609 2.75 18.52 -20.12
N ALA A 610 2.07 17.43 -20.51
CA ALA A 610 2.02 16.95 -21.88
C ALA A 610 1.36 17.97 -22.82
N LEU A 611 0.14 18.43 -22.52
CA LEU A 611 -0.59 19.39 -23.36
C LEU A 611 0.14 20.73 -23.50
N ILE A 612 0.67 21.28 -22.41
CA ILE A 612 1.46 22.53 -22.40
C ILE A 612 2.65 22.38 -23.37
N THR A 613 3.36 21.25 -23.30
CA THR A 613 4.55 20.99 -24.12
C THR A 613 4.16 20.80 -25.60
N PHE A 614 3.14 19.99 -25.87
CA PHE A 614 2.59 19.72 -27.20
C PHE A 614 2.18 21.02 -27.91
N ARG A 615 1.30 21.81 -27.30
CA ARG A 615 0.76 23.05 -27.88
C ARG A 615 1.83 24.12 -28.10
N LEU A 616 2.80 24.26 -27.21
CA LEU A 616 3.91 25.21 -27.39
C LEU A 616 4.86 24.76 -28.51
N LEU A 617 5.11 23.45 -28.67
CA LEU A 617 5.94 22.91 -29.75
C LEU A 617 5.28 22.98 -31.14
N GLN A 618 3.94 22.95 -31.20
CA GLN A 618 3.16 23.33 -32.38
C GLN A 618 3.21 24.85 -32.65
N ALA A 619 2.96 25.67 -31.62
CA ALA A 619 2.69 27.09 -31.78
C ALA A 619 3.92 27.95 -32.13
N PHE A 620 5.13 27.44 -31.90
CA PHE A 620 6.40 28.14 -32.09
C PHE A 620 7.42 27.28 -32.84
N LYS A 621 8.12 27.86 -33.83
CA LYS A 621 9.07 27.13 -34.71
C LYS A 621 10.41 26.79 -34.02
N ALA A 622 10.84 27.59 -33.05
CA ALA A 622 12.11 27.40 -32.33
C ALA A 622 11.94 27.75 -30.85
N ILE A 623 12.73 27.10 -30.00
CA ILE A 623 12.95 27.46 -28.60
C ILE A 623 14.45 27.68 -28.46
N GLU A 624 14.86 28.90 -28.14
CA GLU A 624 16.25 29.31 -28.04
C GLU A 624 16.59 29.73 -26.61
N ARG A 625 17.72 29.25 -26.09
CA ARG A 625 18.31 29.78 -24.86
C ARG A 625 18.75 31.23 -25.06
N ARG A 626 18.33 32.15 -24.18
CA ARG A 626 18.83 33.54 -24.14
C ARG A 626 19.54 33.88 -22.82
N ASP A 627 19.84 32.87 -22.01
CA ASP A 627 20.60 32.97 -20.78
C ASP A 627 21.54 31.76 -20.64
N ASP A 628 22.84 32.01 -20.56
CA ASP A 628 23.87 30.97 -20.50
C ASP A 628 24.14 30.46 -19.07
N ARG A 629 23.48 31.01 -18.05
CA ARG A 629 23.62 30.59 -16.66
C ARG A 629 23.10 29.16 -16.42
N PRO A 630 23.68 28.42 -15.46
CA PRO A 630 23.16 27.11 -15.06
C PRO A 630 21.79 27.23 -14.36
N PRO A 631 20.95 26.18 -14.40
CA PRO A 631 19.60 26.18 -13.82
C PRO A 631 19.66 26.00 -12.28
N ILE A 632 20.14 27.01 -11.55
CA ILE A 632 20.27 26.95 -10.08
C ILE A 632 18.87 26.87 -9.44
N GLN A 633 18.60 25.81 -8.69
CA GLN A 633 17.33 25.60 -8.01
C GLN A 633 17.19 26.46 -6.74
N LYS A 634 16.31 27.46 -6.79
CA LYS A 634 15.80 28.18 -5.62
C LYS A 634 14.84 27.27 -4.84
N LEU A 635 15.32 26.73 -3.72
CA LEU A 635 14.56 25.86 -2.82
C LEU A 635 13.45 26.63 -2.06
N GLY A 636 12.19 26.42 -2.41
CA GLY A 636 10.99 26.88 -1.70
C GLY A 636 10.32 25.77 -0.89
N ILE A 637 8.98 25.77 -0.79
CA ILE A 637 8.21 24.54 -0.52
C ILE A 637 8.38 23.59 -1.70
N ASN A 638 8.23 24.13 -2.91
CA ASN A 638 8.58 23.51 -4.17
C ASN A 638 9.91 24.08 -4.71
N LEU A 639 10.53 23.39 -5.67
CA LEU A 639 11.63 23.94 -6.46
C LEU A 639 11.16 25.07 -7.40
N SER A 640 12.08 25.98 -7.71
CA SER A 640 11.94 27.01 -8.75
C SER A 640 13.33 27.35 -9.29
N MET A 641 13.45 27.92 -10.48
CA MET A 641 14.74 28.39 -10.99
C MET A 641 15.04 29.80 -10.48
N LEU A 642 16.25 29.99 -9.93
CA LEU A 642 16.69 31.22 -9.27
C LEU A 642 16.71 32.45 -10.20
N TYR A 643 16.91 32.23 -11.50
CA TYR A 643 17.04 33.28 -12.52
C TYR A 643 15.85 33.37 -13.49
N GLY A 644 14.78 32.61 -13.26
CA GLY A 644 13.68 32.43 -14.22
C GLY A 644 13.99 31.38 -15.29
N CYS A 645 13.10 31.29 -16.29
CA CYS A 645 13.26 30.49 -17.50
C CYS A 645 13.38 31.44 -18.71
N LEU A 646 14.57 32.02 -18.91
CA LEU A 646 14.83 33.02 -19.94
C LEU A 646 15.07 32.39 -21.32
N SER A 647 13.98 31.96 -21.96
CA SER A 647 13.97 31.31 -23.28
C SER A 647 13.09 32.09 -24.27
N LEU A 648 13.44 32.03 -25.55
CA LEU A 648 12.85 32.86 -26.62
C LEU A 648 12.36 32.00 -27.80
N ALA A 649 11.37 32.49 -28.54
CA ALA A 649 10.93 31.92 -29.82
C ALA A 649 11.04 32.96 -30.95
N LEU A 650 11.65 32.57 -32.08
CA LEU A 650 11.80 33.43 -33.26
C LEU A 650 10.56 33.50 -34.14
N TRP A 651 10.47 34.59 -34.92
CA TRP A 651 9.22 35.17 -35.44
C TRP A 651 8.78 34.68 -36.82
N SER A 652 7.50 34.91 -37.15
CA SER A 652 6.90 34.67 -38.46
C SER A 652 6.91 35.92 -39.36
N GLY A 653 8.12 36.35 -39.72
CA GLY A 653 8.47 37.15 -40.91
C GLY A 653 7.68 38.43 -41.27
N TYR A 654 8.30 39.60 -41.03
CA TYR A 654 8.31 40.81 -41.88
C TYR A 654 9.33 41.81 -41.28
N SER A 655 9.83 42.79 -42.05
CA SER A 655 10.99 43.61 -41.65
C SER A 655 10.84 45.11 -41.91
N VAL A 656 11.14 45.94 -40.89
CA VAL A 656 11.58 47.35 -40.99
C VAL A 656 12.66 47.58 -39.91
N ALA A 657 13.45 48.66 -39.99
CA ALA A 657 14.63 48.90 -39.13
C ALA A 657 14.57 50.26 -38.38
N TRP A 658 15.66 50.53 -37.62
CA TRP A 658 16.15 51.80 -37.04
C TRP A 658 15.96 52.15 -35.55
N CYS A 659 17.10 52.06 -34.82
CA CYS A 659 17.68 53.01 -33.84
C CYS A 659 16.91 53.56 -32.62
N GLY A 660 17.47 53.32 -31.42
CA GLY A 660 17.27 54.11 -30.20
C GLY A 660 18.13 53.60 -29.01
N PRO A 661 18.73 54.47 -28.16
CA PRO A 661 19.61 54.03 -27.06
C PRO A 661 18.89 53.80 -25.72
N ALA A 662 19.52 53.00 -24.85
CA ALA A 662 19.05 52.70 -23.49
C ALA A 662 19.31 53.81 -22.46
N PRO A 663 18.63 53.76 -21.30
CA PRO A 663 19.21 54.20 -20.04
C PRO A 663 19.17 53.13 -18.93
N THR A 664 20.14 53.19 -18.01
CA THR A 664 20.31 52.31 -16.85
C THR A 664 19.76 52.91 -15.56
N LEU A 665 19.08 52.09 -14.72
CA LEU A 665 18.96 52.25 -13.26
C LEU A 665 18.46 50.90 -12.70
N VAL A 666 19.24 50.07 -11.99
CA VAL A 666 20.02 50.26 -10.74
C VAL A 666 19.14 50.31 -9.49
N SER A 667 19.02 49.13 -8.85
CA SER A 667 18.75 48.81 -7.44
C SER A 667 18.08 49.83 -6.50
N ASN A 668 17.11 49.33 -5.72
CA ASN A 668 17.21 49.42 -4.25
C ASN A 668 16.35 48.40 -3.50
N ASN A 669 16.92 47.83 -2.44
CA ASN A 669 16.33 47.37 -1.16
C ASN A 669 17.03 46.11 -0.61
N PHE A 670 18.13 46.32 0.14
CA PHE A 670 18.84 45.25 0.83
C PHE A 670 19.34 45.67 2.22
N GLN A 671 18.42 46.04 3.12
CA GLN A 671 18.74 46.41 4.51
C GLN A 671 17.59 46.11 5.49
N PHE A 672 17.55 44.89 6.07
CA PHE A 672 16.92 44.68 7.40
C PHE A 672 17.36 43.42 8.18
N LEU A 673 18.18 42.52 7.62
CA LEU A 673 18.56 41.24 8.26
C LEU A 673 20.05 41.11 8.63
N ALA A 674 20.70 42.23 8.99
CA ALA A 674 22.05 42.24 9.58
C ALA A 674 22.06 42.46 11.12
N ALA A 675 20.95 42.96 11.69
CA ALA A 675 20.94 43.53 13.05
C ALA A 675 20.67 42.53 14.20
N VAL A 676 20.34 41.26 13.90
CA VAL A 676 19.93 40.26 14.91
C VAL A 676 21.05 39.25 15.25
N ALA A 677 21.98 39.01 14.33
CA ALA A 677 23.04 38.00 14.51
C ALA A 677 24.11 38.39 15.54
N ASP A 678 24.46 39.67 15.67
CA ASP A 678 25.52 40.15 16.59
C ASP A 678 25.08 40.20 18.07
N ARG A 679 23.77 40.11 18.36
CA ARG A 679 23.26 40.13 19.74
C ARG A 679 23.20 38.77 20.42
N LEU A 680 23.10 37.66 19.69
CA LEU A 680 22.99 36.32 20.29
C LEU A 680 24.37 35.69 20.60
N VAL A 681 25.40 36.04 19.83
CA VAL A 681 26.74 35.44 19.94
C VAL A 681 27.53 35.95 21.16
N ARG A 682 27.19 37.13 21.69
CA ARG A 682 27.95 37.79 22.78
C ARG A 682 27.59 37.36 24.20
N SER A 683 26.59 36.49 24.38
CA SER A 683 26.08 36.11 25.72
C SER A 683 26.36 34.65 26.13
N ILE A 684 27.05 33.86 25.30
CA ILE A 684 27.29 32.43 25.53
C ILE A 684 28.80 32.07 25.58
N LEU A 685 29.70 33.03 25.31
CA LEU A 685 31.16 32.80 25.23
C LEU A 685 31.97 33.54 26.31
N THR A 686 31.67 33.28 27.58
CA THR A 686 32.52 33.66 28.73
C THR A 686 32.60 32.55 29.80
N CYS A 687 33.13 31.39 29.42
CA CYS A 687 33.78 30.47 30.38
C CYS A 687 34.71 29.47 29.66
N VAL A 688 35.72 28.99 30.38
CA VAL A 688 36.73 27.98 29.95
C VAL A 688 37.57 28.37 28.73
N ALA A 689 38.62 29.16 28.99
CA ALA A 689 39.81 29.24 28.13
C ALA A 689 41.08 29.22 28.99
N ALA A 690 41.70 28.05 29.18
CA ALA A 690 43.04 27.92 29.75
C ALA A 690 43.66 26.52 29.51
N HIS A 691 44.82 26.53 28.82
CA HIS A 691 45.91 25.53 28.78
C HIS A 691 46.05 24.62 27.53
N ASN A 692 46.96 25.03 26.65
CA ASN A 692 48.29 24.42 26.40
C ASN A 692 48.48 22.88 26.50
N VAL A 693 49.34 22.21 25.71
CA VAL A 693 49.99 22.40 24.38
C VAL A 693 51.02 21.24 24.22
N GLN A 694 51.49 20.94 23.00
CA GLN A 694 52.62 20.03 22.68
C GLN A 694 52.41 18.51 22.95
N VAL A 695 53.13 17.57 22.29
CA VAL A 695 53.62 17.44 20.89
C VAL A 695 54.18 16.03 20.69
N ALA A 696 54.36 15.60 19.43
CA ALA A 696 55.11 14.40 19.01
C ALA A 696 54.53 13.02 19.42
N GLN A 697 54.96 11.89 18.87
CA GLN A 697 55.31 11.44 17.50
C GLN A 697 55.94 10.03 17.66
N ASN A 698 55.89 9.21 16.59
CA ASN A 698 56.75 8.03 16.36
C ASN A 698 56.55 6.78 17.28
N GLU A 699 56.81 5.54 16.85
CA GLU A 699 56.84 4.91 15.50
C GLU A 699 56.87 3.35 15.62
N PHE A 700 56.64 2.65 14.50
CA PHE A 700 57.17 1.31 14.11
C PHE A 700 56.79 -0.01 14.84
N HIS A 701 56.44 -1.01 14.00
CA HIS A 701 56.83 -2.45 13.92
C HIS A 701 57.03 -3.36 15.18
N ALA A 702 56.99 -4.70 15.08
CA ALA A 702 56.31 -5.65 14.17
C ALA A 702 56.50 -7.13 14.62
N ALA A 703 55.48 -7.97 14.40
CA ALA A 703 55.55 -9.40 14.06
C ALA A 703 56.13 -10.49 15.03
N THR A 704 55.87 -11.75 14.63
CA THR A 704 56.48 -13.06 15.01
C THR A 704 55.99 -13.85 16.25
N GLN A 705 55.62 -15.11 15.95
CA GLN A 705 55.51 -16.30 16.83
C GLN A 705 56.91 -17.02 16.85
N PRO A 706 57.15 -18.36 17.06
CA PRO A 706 56.26 -19.54 17.25
C PRO A 706 56.73 -20.73 18.17
N GLN A 707 55.93 -21.82 18.12
CA GLN A 707 56.20 -23.22 18.54
C GLN A 707 55.99 -23.56 20.05
N SER A 708 55.70 -24.82 20.47
CA SER A 708 55.82 -26.13 19.78
C SER A 708 54.87 -27.25 20.29
N LYS A 709 54.41 -28.14 19.37
CA LYS A 709 54.34 -29.65 19.38
C LYS A 709 53.77 -30.43 20.63
N CYS A 710 53.24 -31.67 20.58
CA CYS A 710 53.32 -32.77 19.60
C CYS A 710 52.18 -33.85 19.72
N SER A 711 51.94 -34.64 18.65
CA SER A 711 51.49 -36.07 18.49
C SER A 711 50.87 -36.94 19.63
N ALA A 712 50.05 -38.01 19.41
CA ALA A 712 49.25 -38.53 18.26
C ALA A 712 48.51 -39.89 18.55
N SER A 713 47.37 -40.16 17.86
CA SER A 713 46.84 -41.48 17.34
C SER A 713 46.36 -42.66 18.22
N TRP A 714 45.46 -43.50 17.64
CA TRP A 714 44.84 -44.79 18.07
C TRP A 714 43.79 -44.76 19.22
N GLY A 715 42.76 -45.63 19.30
CA GLY A 715 42.17 -46.55 18.30
C GLY A 715 41.28 -47.72 18.85
N ILE A 716 39.99 -47.75 18.47
CA ILE A 716 39.12 -48.94 18.16
C ILE A 716 38.69 -50.00 19.23
N GLU A 717 37.35 -50.14 19.39
CA GLU A 717 36.47 -51.34 19.59
C GLU A 717 36.25 -52.20 20.90
N LEU A 718 34.93 -52.39 21.18
CA LEU A 718 34.14 -53.66 21.40
C LEU A 718 33.89 -54.37 22.77
N LEU A 719 32.62 -54.82 22.91
CA LEU A 719 32.03 -55.94 23.72
C LEU A 719 32.08 -55.82 25.28
N ALA A 720 31.23 -56.45 26.13
CA ALA A 720 29.88 -57.06 26.10
C ALA A 720 29.44 -57.31 27.59
N GLU A 721 28.44 -58.07 28.07
CA GLU A 721 27.40 -58.98 27.52
C GLU A 721 26.26 -59.21 28.57
N GLY A 722 25.06 -59.67 28.15
CA GLY A 722 24.14 -60.48 28.99
C GLY A 722 23.06 -59.75 29.81
N LEU A 723 21.86 -60.32 30.11
CA LEU A 723 21.26 -61.64 29.78
C LEU A 723 19.72 -61.55 29.67
N ARG A 724 19.08 -62.56 29.05
CA ARG A 724 17.62 -62.86 29.03
C ARG A 724 17.26 -63.84 30.21
N PRO A 725 16.13 -64.61 30.30
CA PRO A 725 14.95 -64.77 29.42
C PRO A 725 13.54 -65.08 30.05
N LEU A 726 12.51 -65.12 29.18
CA LEU A 726 11.22 -65.86 29.25
C LEU A 726 10.20 -65.51 30.37
N GLY A 727 8.88 -65.66 30.16
CA GLY A 727 8.12 -66.06 28.95
C GLY A 727 6.62 -66.31 29.25
N ASP A 728 5.82 -66.57 28.19
CA ASP A 728 4.41 -67.03 28.21
C ASP A 728 3.34 -66.12 28.87
N SER A 729 2.04 -66.16 28.50
CA SER A 729 1.37 -66.71 27.31
C SER A 729 -0.03 -66.08 27.12
N ARG A 730 -0.60 -66.24 25.91
CA ARG A 730 -2.04 -66.16 25.53
C ARG A 730 -3.06 -65.96 26.67
N GLU A 731 -3.98 -65.00 26.49
CA GLU A 731 -5.36 -65.34 26.12
C GLU A 731 -6.08 -64.16 25.45
N SER A 732 -7.17 -64.45 24.73
CA SER A 732 -8.12 -63.45 24.23
C SER A 732 -9.25 -63.25 25.24
N TRP A 733 -10.06 -62.21 25.08
CA TRP A 733 -11.51 -62.31 24.80
C TRP A 733 -12.11 -60.90 24.74
N TRP A 734 -13.16 -60.74 23.94
CA TRP A 734 -13.88 -59.46 23.77
C TRP A 734 -14.89 -59.22 24.90
N SER A 735 -15.44 -57.99 24.92
CA SER A 735 -16.70 -57.60 25.59
C SER A 735 -16.60 -57.34 27.12
N THR A 736 -17.49 -56.58 27.76
CA THR A 736 -18.71 -55.88 27.29
C THR A 736 -18.87 -54.54 27.98
N THR A 737 -19.20 -53.46 27.25
CA THR A 737 -19.86 -52.26 27.85
C THR A 737 -20.92 -51.63 26.94
N CYS A 738 -21.80 -52.44 26.34
CA CYS A 738 -23.09 -51.98 25.81
C CYS A 738 -24.21 -52.35 26.80
N ALA A 739 -24.41 -51.54 27.84
CA ALA A 739 -25.53 -51.71 28.77
C ALA A 739 -25.96 -50.38 29.41
N VAL A 740 -27.25 -50.05 29.23
CA VAL A 740 -28.16 -49.36 30.16
C VAL A 740 -27.61 -48.15 30.95
N TYR A 741 -28.09 -46.96 30.57
CA TYR A 741 -28.03 -45.74 31.39
C TYR A 741 -29.39 -45.48 32.05
N ASP A 742 -29.66 -46.13 33.18
CA ASP A 742 -30.70 -45.78 34.17
C ASP A 742 -30.68 -46.80 35.34
N PRO A 743 -31.03 -46.41 36.58
CA PRO A 743 -30.49 -45.27 37.33
C PRO A 743 -29.90 -45.72 38.69
N ILE A 744 -29.11 -44.86 39.34
CA ILE A 744 -28.81 -44.98 40.78
C ILE A 744 -29.05 -43.63 41.45
N GLU A 745 -30.08 -43.56 42.28
CA GLU A 745 -30.34 -42.44 43.20
C GLU A 745 -29.54 -42.60 44.51
N ASP A 746 -29.35 -41.46 45.17
CA ASP A 746 -29.12 -41.25 46.60
C ASP A 746 -27.82 -41.71 47.32
N LEU A 747 -27.06 -40.67 47.71
CA LEU A 747 -26.58 -40.36 49.07
C LEU A 747 -25.54 -41.31 49.72
N SER A 748 -24.36 -40.81 50.13
CA SER A 748 -24.31 -39.76 51.15
C SER A 748 -22.91 -39.15 51.42
N CYS A 749 -22.91 -37.82 51.55
CA CYS A 749 -22.11 -36.96 52.44
C CYS A 749 -20.57 -37.14 52.61
N GLY A 750 -19.82 -36.09 52.26
CA GLY A 750 -18.38 -35.97 52.53
C GLY A 750 -17.83 -34.56 52.26
N SER A 751 -18.40 -33.52 52.88
CA SER A 751 -18.15 -32.13 52.49
C SER A 751 -16.85 -31.52 53.01
N LYS A 752 -16.13 -30.82 52.11
CA LYS A 752 -15.36 -29.59 52.39
C LYS A 752 -15.00 -28.83 51.11
N ASP A 753 -14.95 -27.51 51.28
CA ASP A 753 -14.46 -26.46 50.38
C ASP A 753 -15.03 -26.43 48.95
N GLY A 754 -15.84 -25.40 48.67
CA GLY A 754 -16.58 -25.26 47.43
C GLY A 754 -15.70 -24.85 46.25
N THR A 755 -15.49 -25.76 45.31
CA THR A 755 -15.06 -25.46 43.94
C THR A 755 -16.29 -25.39 43.02
N GLU A 756 -16.57 -24.22 42.45
CA GLU A 756 -17.50 -24.14 41.33
C GLU A 756 -16.97 -25.01 40.18
N THR A 757 -17.84 -25.79 39.54
CA THR A 757 -17.50 -26.45 38.28
C THR A 757 -17.15 -25.36 37.26
N PRO A 758 -16.08 -25.53 36.45
CA PRO A 758 -15.61 -24.47 35.56
C PRO A 758 -16.61 -24.25 34.42
N HIS A 759 -17.57 -23.34 34.65
CA HIS A 759 -18.54 -22.95 33.65
C HIS A 759 -17.84 -22.32 32.43
N PRO A 760 -18.20 -22.70 31.19
CA PRO A 760 -17.61 -22.13 29.99
C PRO A 760 -17.86 -20.62 29.93
N LYS A 761 -16.78 -19.86 29.75
CA LYS A 761 -16.85 -18.40 29.55
C LYS A 761 -17.12 -18.10 28.09
N TYR A 762 -18.39 -17.91 27.75
CA TYR A 762 -18.81 -17.52 26.40
C TYR A 762 -18.25 -16.15 26.01
N LYS A 763 -18.02 -15.93 24.69
CA LYS A 763 -17.74 -14.60 24.14
C LYS A 763 -18.90 -13.64 24.54
N PRO A 764 -18.64 -12.36 24.85
CA PRO A 764 -19.71 -11.39 25.09
C PRO A 764 -20.54 -11.22 23.81
N THR A 765 -21.86 -11.04 23.95
CA THR A 765 -22.74 -10.71 22.83
C THR A 765 -22.25 -9.45 22.12
N ALA A 766 -22.15 -9.50 20.79
CA ALA A 766 -21.73 -8.34 19.99
C ALA A 766 -22.66 -7.13 20.25
N SER A 767 -22.09 -5.93 20.32
CA SER A 767 -22.84 -4.68 20.49
C SER A 767 -23.67 -4.29 19.26
N PHE A 768 -23.46 -4.96 18.14
CA PHE A 768 -24.24 -4.87 16.92
C PHE A 768 -24.19 -6.20 16.14
N THR A 769 -25.25 -6.49 15.40
CA THR A 769 -25.39 -7.66 14.52
C THR A 769 -25.89 -7.19 13.15
N PRO A 770 -25.11 -7.34 12.06
CA PRO A 770 -25.57 -7.01 10.70
C PRO A 770 -26.85 -7.73 10.30
N PRO A 771 -27.68 -7.12 9.42
CA PRO A 771 -28.94 -7.71 8.99
C PRO A 771 -28.72 -9.06 8.30
N PRO A 772 -29.66 -10.03 8.46
CA PRO A 772 -29.58 -11.32 7.76
C PRO A 772 -29.52 -11.16 6.24
N ILE A 773 -28.77 -12.03 5.57
CA ILE A 773 -28.63 -12.02 4.11
C ILE A 773 -29.94 -12.42 3.44
N THR A 774 -30.35 -11.66 2.42
CA THR A 774 -31.44 -11.97 1.50
C THR A 774 -30.93 -12.62 0.21
N ASP A 775 -31.73 -13.49 -0.42
CA ASP A 775 -31.40 -14.02 -1.73
C ASP A 775 -31.60 -12.91 -2.79
N PRO A 776 -30.58 -12.58 -3.62
CA PRO A 776 -30.67 -11.47 -4.57
C PRO A 776 -31.36 -11.88 -5.89
N PHE A 777 -31.81 -13.12 -6.07
CA PHE A 777 -32.53 -13.54 -7.28
C PHE A 777 -33.75 -14.44 -6.96
N PRO A 778 -34.70 -13.97 -6.13
CA PRO A 778 -35.81 -14.81 -5.64
C PRO A 778 -36.74 -15.32 -6.75
N ALA A 779 -36.76 -14.67 -7.92
CA ALA A 779 -37.49 -15.16 -9.10
C ALA A 779 -36.98 -16.53 -9.59
N LEU A 780 -35.67 -16.82 -9.45
CA LEU A 780 -35.07 -18.08 -9.86
C LEU A 780 -35.62 -19.29 -9.05
N ALA A 781 -36.20 -19.06 -7.88
CA ALA A 781 -36.90 -20.10 -7.12
C ALA A 781 -38.16 -20.60 -7.84
N THR A 782 -38.92 -19.72 -8.51
CA THR A 782 -40.26 -20.01 -9.05
C THR A 782 -40.38 -19.98 -10.57
N SER A 783 -39.46 -19.33 -11.29
CA SER A 783 -39.44 -19.28 -12.76
C SER A 783 -38.10 -19.73 -13.36
N THR A 784 -38.07 -19.84 -14.69
CA THR A 784 -36.81 -19.82 -15.45
C THR A 784 -36.19 -18.41 -15.41
N PRO A 785 -34.89 -18.27 -15.68
CA PRO A 785 -34.28 -16.96 -15.91
C PRO A 785 -34.96 -16.19 -17.07
N PRO A 786 -34.95 -14.85 -17.08
CA PRO A 786 -35.28 -14.07 -18.27
C PRO A 786 -34.28 -14.32 -19.41
N PRO A 787 -34.62 -14.00 -20.67
CA PRO A 787 -33.63 -13.95 -21.74
C PRO A 787 -32.57 -12.88 -21.44
N ILE A 788 -31.30 -13.21 -21.69
CA ILE A 788 -30.20 -12.23 -21.63
C ILE A 788 -30.33 -11.18 -22.75
N PRO A 789 -29.66 -10.01 -22.64
CA PRO A 789 -29.71 -8.99 -23.69
C PRO A 789 -29.34 -9.55 -25.07
N PHE A 790 -30.18 -9.30 -26.08
CA PHE A 790 -30.12 -10.02 -27.36
C PHE A 790 -28.78 -9.90 -28.09
N TYR A 791 -28.06 -8.78 -27.89
CA TYR A 791 -26.74 -8.52 -28.46
C TYR A 791 -25.60 -9.26 -27.72
N ASN A 792 -25.82 -9.70 -26.48
CA ASN A 792 -24.89 -10.55 -25.73
C ASN A 792 -25.12 -12.05 -25.96
N VAL A 793 -26.17 -12.45 -26.69
CA VAL A 793 -26.42 -13.88 -26.98
C VAL A 793 -25.24 -14.47 -27.76
N PRO A 794 -24.53 -15.48 -27.22
CA PRO A 794 -23.36 -16.04 -27.88
C PRO A 794 -23.74 -16.79 -29.17
N GLU A 795 -22.87 -16.72 -30.17
CA GLU A 795 -22.97 -17.56 -31.37
C GLU A 795 -22.84 -19.04 -30.97
N LYS A 796 -23.80 -19.88 -31.39
CA LYS A 796 -23.77 -21.31 -31.06
C LYS A 796 -22.50 -21.94 -31.62
N ASP A 797 -21.76 -22.62 -30.75
CA ASP A 797 -20.44 -23.20 -31.04
C ASP A 797 -19.39 -22.17 -31.53
N GLY A 798 -19.55 -20.87 -31.24
CA GLY A 798 -18.72 -19.78 -31.77
C GLY A 798 -17.21 -19.90 -31.50
N TRP A 799 -16.79 -20.74 -30.54
CA TRP A 799 -15.39 -21.11 -30.31
C TRP A 799 -14.77 -21.87 -31.50
N LYS A 800 -15.55 -22.63 -32.27
CA LYS A 800 -15.09 -23.38 -33.46
C LYS A 800 -14.61 -22.46 -34.60
N LYS A 801 -15.02 -21.18 -34.59
CA LYS A 801 -14.56 -20.15 -35.54
C LYS A 801 -13.07 -19.84 -35.41
N TYR A 802 -12.46 -20.20 -34.28
CA TYR A 802 -11.05 -19.96 -33.95
C TYR A 802 -10.22 -21.26 -33.96
N ASP A 803 -10.70 -22.30 -34.66
CA ASP A 803 -10.08 -23.64 -34.77
C ASP A 803 -9.72 -24.31 -33.42
N LEU A 804 -10.37 -23.88 -32.33
CA LEU A 804 -10.21 -24.46 -31.00
C LEU A 804 -10.79 -25.88 -30.96
N PRO A 805 -10.09 -26.87 -30.35
CA PRO A 805 -10.54 -28.26 -30.36
C PRO A 805 -11.72 -28.53 -29.40
N VAL A 806 -11.83 -27.74 -28.34
CA VAL A 806 -12.91 -27.78 -27.33
C VAL A 806 -13.31 -26.35 -26.96
N ALA A 807 -14.51 -26.20 -26.39
CA ALA A 807 -14.94 -24.94 -25.79
C ALA A 807 -14.08 -24.64 -24.54
N PRO A 808 -13.42 -23.48 -24.44
CA PRO A 808 -12.63 -23.13 -23.26
C PRO A 808 -13.58 -22.77 -22.10
N PRO A 809 -13.56 -23.51 -20.98
CA PRO A 809 -14.51 -23.30 -19.89
C PRO A 809 -14.15 -22.08 -19.03
N LEU A 810 -15.11 -21.65 -18.21
CA LEU A 810 -14.92 -20.70 -17.13
C LEU A 810 -15.12 -21.38 -15.78
N VAL A 811 -14.03 -21.53 -15.01
CA VAL A 811 -14.05 -22.15 -13.68
C VAL A 811 -14.22 -21.08 -12.60
N ILE A 812 -15.22 -21.23 -11.72
CA ILE A 812 -15.51 -20.26 -10.64
C ILE A 812 -15.53 -20.98 -9.29
N GLY A 813 -14.61 -20.62 -8.40
CA GLY A 813 -14.43 -21.27 -7.10
C GLY A 813 -15.34 -20.70 -6.02
N PHE A 814 -16.40 -21.42 -5.66
CA PHE A 814 -17.22 -21.06 -4.51
C PHE A 814 -16.53 -21.44 -3.20
N THR A 815 -16.18 -20.45 -2.38
CA THR A 815 -15.60 -20.69 -1.04
C THR A 815 -16.44 -20.18 0.12
N ARG A 816 -17.47 -19.35 -0.17
CA ARG A 816 -18.31 -18.61 0.80
C ARG A 816 -19.27 -17.65 0.07
N SER A 817 -20.35 -17.22 0.73
CA SER A 817 -21.30 -16.17 0.29
C SER A 817 -22.05 -16.44 -1.02
N TRP A 818 -23.18 -17.15 -0.90
CA TRP A 818 -24.09 -17.45 -2.02
C TRP A 818 -24.46 -16.24 -2.90
N PRO A 819 -24.83 -15.06 -2.36
CA PRO A 819 -25.18 -13.90 -3.18
C PRO A 819 -24.05 -13.45 -4.12
N MET A 820 -22.79 -13.58 -3.70
CA MET A 820 -21.63 -13.15 -4.49
C MET A 820 -21.38 -14.11 -5.65
N LEU A 821 -21.38 -15.42 -5.39
CA LEU A 821 -21.31 -16.43 -6.44
C LEU A 821 -22.44 -16.27 -7.47
N LEU A 822 -23.67 -16.10 -6.99
CA LEU A 822 -24.83 -16.00 -7.87
C LEU A 822 -24.75 -14.72 -8.73
N GLN A 823 -24.29 -13.60 -8.16
CA GLN A 823 -23.98 -12.40 -8.93
C GLN A 823 -22.92 -12.68 -10.00
N ALA A 824 -21.78 -13.27 -9.64
CA ALA A 824 -20.70 -13.54 -10.58
C ALA A 824 -21.18 -14.41 -11.75
N VAL A 825 -21.82 -15.55 -11.46
CA VAL A 825 -22.37 -16.48 -12.47
C VAL A 825 -23.39 -15.78 -13.38
N VAL A 826 -24.38 -15.07 -12.82
CA VAL A 826 -25.40 -14.35 -13.62
C VAL A 826 -24.76 -13.20 -14.42
N SER A 827 -23.73 -12.55 -13.90
CA SER A 827 -23.02 -11.47 -14.61
C SER A 827 -22.27 -12.00 -15.83
N TYR A 828 -21.58 -13.14 -15.74
CA TYR A 828 -20.96 -13.80 -16.90
C TYR A 828 -22.00 -14.25 -17.94
N ILE A 829 -23.08 -14.89 -17.51
CA ILE A 829 -24.17 -15.33 -18.42
C ILE A 829 -24.79 -14.13 -19.14
N THR A 830 -25.09 -13.04 -18.44
CA THR A 830 -25.68 -11.83 -19.03
C THR A 830 -24.69 -11.00 -19.85
N ALA A 831 -23.39 -11.13 -19.60
CA ALA A 831 -22.29 -10.65 -20.45
C ALA A 831 -21.96 -11.60 -21.63
N GLY A 832 -22.75 -12.67 -21.82
CA GLY A 832 -22.73 -13.51 -23.01
C GLY A 832 -21.87 -14.78 -22.93
N TRP A 833 -21.45 -15.19 -21.73
CA TRP A 833 -20.80 -16.49 -21.53
C TRP A 833 -21.83 -17.63 -21.61
N PRO A 834 -21.63 -18.66 -22.45
CA PRO A 834 -22.53 -19.82 -22.49
C PRO A 834 -22.58 -20.55 -21.14
N PRO A 835 -23.75 -20.72 -20.50
CA PRO A 835 -23.85 -21.32 -19.17
C PRO A 835 -23.24 -22.72 -19.09
N GLU A 836 -23.38 -23.52 -20.15
CA GLU A 836 -22.85 -24.89 -20.24
C GLU A 836 -21.32 -24.96 -20.27
N GLN A 837 -20.64 -23.81 -20.40
CA GLN A 837 -19.18 -23.67 -20.29
C GLN A 837 -18.74 -23.13 -18.94
N ILE A 838 -19.66 -22.75 -18.05
CA ILE A 838 -19.36 -22.32 -16.68
C ILE A 838 -19.33 -23.56 -15.78
N TYR A 839 -18.27 -23.66 -14.97
CA TYR A 839 -18.05 -24.71 -13.99
C TYR A 839 -17.90 -24.09 -12.60
N VAL A 840 -18.97 -24.15 -11.80
CA VAL A 840 -18.94 -23.76 -10.40
C VAL A 840 -18.29 -24.88 -9.60
N VAL A 841 -17.13 -24.60 -9.00
CA VAL A 841 -16.45 -25.53 -8.10
C VAL A 841 -16.92 -25.25 -6.67
N GLU A 842 -17.75 -26.12 -6.10
CA GLU A 842 -18.16 -26.05 -4.70
C GLU A 842 -16.97 -26.47 -3.81
N ASN A 843 -16.24 -25.47 -3.32
CA ASN A 843 -15.13 -25.62 -2.37
C ASN A 843 -15.57 -25.24 -0.94
N THR A 844 -16.51 -26.00 -0.39
CA THR A 844 -17.11 -25.79 0.94
C THR A 844 -16.59 -26.73 2.02
N GLY A 845 -16.09 -27.91 1.64
CA GLY A 845 -15.78 -29.02 2.55
C GLY A 845 -16.99 -29.66 3.25
N MET A 846 -18.20 -29.14 3.07
CA MET A 846 -19.42 -29.52 3.81
C MET A 846 -20.04 -30.86 3.39
N GLN A 847 -19.34 -31.64 2.58
CA GLN A 847 -19.82 -32.91 2.03
C GLN A 847 -21.20 -32.70 1.36
N GLN A 848 -22.07 -33.70 1.38
CA GLN A 848 -23.38 -33.64 0.73
C GLN A 848 -24.41 -32.69 1.40
N ALA A 849 -24.02 -31.80 2.32
CA ALA A 849 -24.95 -30.94 3.06
C ALA A 849 -25.74 -29.97 2.14
N ASN A 850 -25.08 -29.32 1.18
CA ASN A 850 -25.74 -28.44 0.21
C ASN A 850 -26.67 -29.23 -0.72
N THR A 851 -26.19 -30.33 -1.30
CA THR A 851 -26.95 -31.25 -2.16
C THR A 851 -28.22 -31.79 -1.47
N ARG A 852 -28.16 -32.00 -0.15
CA ARG A 852 -29.26 -32.48 0.70
C ARG A 852 -30.13 -31.35 1.29
N GLY A 853 -29.84 -30.08 1.01
CA GLY A 853 -30.59 -28.94 1.56
C GLY A 853 -30.47 -28.77 3.08
N GLN A 854 -29.34 -29.19 3.69
CA GLN A 854 -29.13 -29.18 5.13
C GLN A 854 -28.55 -27.86 5.68
N LEU A 855 -28.27 -26.89 4.81
CA LEU A 855 -27.79 -25.54 5.16
C LEU A 855 -28.82 -24.50 4.71
N SER A 856 -29.01 -23.44 5.51
CA SER A 856 -29.80 -22.27 5.16
C SER A 856 -28.93 -21.14 4.61
N LEU A 857 -29.55 -20.14 3.97
CA LEU A 857 -28.88 -18.96 3.39
C LEU A 857 -27.97 -18.18 4.37
N GLN A 858 -28.23 -18.29 5.68
CA GLN A 858 -27.40 -17.61 6.70
C GLN A 858 -26.09 -18.36 6.99
N HIS A 859 -25.91 -19.57 6.46
CA HIS A 859 -24.64 -20.31 6.56
C HIS A 859 -23.62 -19.78 5.54
N PRO A 860 -22.37 -19.45 5.93
CA PRO A 860 -21.33 -18.97 5.02
C PRO A 860 -21.11 -19.83 3.77
N TRP A 861 -21.26 -21.16 3.90
CA TRP A 861 -21.05 -22.15 2.83
C TRP A 861 -22.33 -22.66 2.17
N TYR A 862 -23.47 -21.99 2.34
CA TYR A 862 -24.69 -22.29 1.60
C TYR A 862 -24.50 -22.17 0.09
N LEU A 863 -24.93 -23.18 -0.67
CA LEU A 863 -24.97 -23.16 -2.14
C LEU A 863 -26.20 -23.91 -2.66
N ASN A 864 -26.99 -23.26 -3.50
CA ASN A 864 -28.23 -23.84 -4.03
C ASN A 864 -28.00 -24.52 -5.39
N HIS A 865 -27.76 -25.85 -5.34
CA HIS A 865 -27.55 -26.69 -6.53
C HIS A 865 -28.69 -26.57 -7.56
N ALA A 866 -29.94 -26.53 -7.11
CA ALA A 866 -31.11 -26.44 -8.00
C ALA A 866 -31.22 -25.07 -8.70
N ALA A 867 -30.80 -23.98 -8.05
CA ALA A 867 -30.75 -22.66 -8.67
C ALA A 867 -29.65 -22.57 -9.73
N LEU A 868 -28.46 -23.12 -9.47
CA LEU A 868 -27.39 -23.21 -10.48
C LEU A 868 -27.79 -24.11 -11.66
N GLY A 869 -28.42 -25.27 -11.41
CA GLY A 869 -28.95 -26.13 -12.45
C GLY A 869 -29.99 -25.44 -13.36
N LYS A 870 -30.84 -24.57 -12.80
CA LYS A 870 -31.77 -23.71 -13.57
C LYS A 870 -31.09 -22.63 -14.42
N LEU A 871 -29.86 -22.24 -14.08
CA LEU A 871 -29.04 -21.35 -14.92
C LEU A 871 -28.32 -22.11 -16.04
N GLY A 872 -28.26 -23.44 -15.97
CA GLY A 872 -27.60 -24.30 -16.97
C GLY A 872 -26.08 -24.44 -16.77
N VAL A 873 -25.55 -24.10 -15.59
CA VAL A 873 -24.11 -24.21 -15.29
C VAL A 873 -23.75 -25.57 -14.68
N ASN A 874 -22.52 -26.02 -14.91
CA ASN A 874 -21.99 -27.24 -14.31
C ASN A 874 -21.60 -26.98 -12.86
N ILE A 875 -21.73 -28.01 -12.00
CA ILE A 875 -21.31 -27.98 -10.59
C ILE A 875 -20.33 -29.13 -10.36
N ILE A 876 -19.15 -28.83 -9.83
CA ILE A 876 -18.15 -29.82 -9.42
C ILE A 876 -17.90 -29.63 -7.93
N GLN A 877 -18.06 -30.68 -7.13
CA GLN A 877 -17.81 -30.60 -5.68
C GLN A 877 -16.40 -31.07 -5.32
N THR A 878 -15.69 -30.29 -4.50
CA THR A 878 -14.41 -30.72 -3.90
C THR A 878 -14.64 -31.76 -2.79
N PRO A 879 -13.79 -32.79 -2.63
CA PRO A 879 -13.96 -33.80 -1.59
C PRO A 879 -13.73 -33.26 -0.15
N VAL A 880 -12.95 -32.18 -0.02
CA VAL A 880 -12.63 -31.47 1.24
C VAL A 880 -12.48 -29.98 0.95
N LEU A 881 -12.51 -29.12 1.98
CA LEU A 881 -12.22 -27.69 1.82
C LEU A 881 -10.74 -27.51 1.43
N LEU A 882 -10.50 -27.06 0.21
CA LEU A 882 -9.19 -26.74 -0.35
C LEU A 882 -8.81 -25.28 -0.04
N THR A 883 -7.53 -25.05 0.21
CA THR A 883 -6.93 -23.71 0.28
C THR A 883 -6.83 -23.10 -1.13
N PHE A 884 -6.53 -21.80 -1.28
CA PHE A 884 -6.51 -21.17 -2.62
C PHE A 884 -5.51 -21.83 -3.58
N ALA A 885 -4.28 -22.10 -3.10
CA ALA A 885 -3.26 -22.80 -3.88
C ALA A 885 -3.68 -24.23 -4.27
N GLN A 886 -4.33 -24.94 -3.35
CA GLN A 886 -4.86 -26.29 -3.61
C GLN A 886 -6.01 -26.26 -4.61
N LEU A 887 -6.88 -25.25 -4.56
CA LEU A 887 -7.99 -25.06 -5.47
C LEU A 887 -7.52 -24.73 -6.90
N GLN A 888 -6.47 -23.91 -7.05
CA GLN A 888 -5.84 -23.64 -8.34
C GLN A 888 -5.21 -24.92 -8.94
N ASN A 889 -4.55 -25.74 -8.12
CA ASN A 889 -4.06 -27.06 -8.57
C ASN A 889 -5.21 -28.06 -8.85
N PHE A 890 -6.37 -27.92 -8.21
CA PHE A 890 -7.56 -28.68 -8.55
C PHE A 890 -8.11 -28.28 -9.93
N TYR A 891 -8.12 -26.99 -10.29
CA TYR A 891 -8.47 -26.56 -11.65
C TYR A 891 -7.50 -27.11 -12.71
N LEU A 892 -6.20 -27.14 -12.40
CA LEU A 892 -5.21 -27.79 -13.25
C LEU A 892 -5.52 -29.29 -13.44
N SER A 893 -5.88 -29.99 -12.36
CA SER A 893 -6.31 -31.41 -12.42
C SER A 893 -7.58 -31.61 -13.26
N LEU A 894 -8.56 -30.71 -13.14
CA LEU A 894 -9.75 -30.70 -14.01
C LEU A 894 -9.38 -30.50 -15.47
N SER A 895 -8.40 -29.64 -15.78
CA SER A 895 -7.95 -29.42 -17.16
C SER A 895 -7.34 -30.67 -17.80
N TYR A 896 -6.65 -31.52 -17.03
CA TYR A 896 -6.20 -32.83 -17.50
C TYR A 896 -7.37 -33.82 -17.61
N THR A 897 -8.28 -33.82 -16.63
CA THR A 897 -9.42 -34.76 -16.55
C THR A 897 -10.43 -34.57 -17.69
N HIS A 898 -10.59 -33.34 -18.17
CA HIS A 898 -11.52 -32.97 -19.25
C HIS A 898 -10.81 -32.57 -20.56
N GLU A 899 -9.51 -32.84 -20.68
CA GLU A 899 -8.67 -32.52 -21.85
C GLU A 899 -8.73 -31.04 -22.29
N TRP A 900 -8.89 -30.10 -21.36
CA TRP A 900 -8.90 -28.66 -21.64
C TRP A 900 -7.48 -28.17 -21.92
N PRO A 901 -7.15 -27.76 -23.16
CA PRO A 901 -5.80 -27.28 -23.47
C PRO A 901 -5.52 -25.92 -22.83
N TYR A 902 -6.58 -25.13 -22.61
CA TYR A 902 -6.60 -23.82 -21.96
C TYR A 902 -7.95 -23.66 -21.25
N TYR A 903 -7.99 -22.94 -20.14
CA TYR A 903 -9.24 -22.60 -19.45
C TYR A 903 -9.20 -21.17 -18.91
N PHE A 904 -10.38 -20.58 -18.74
CA PHE A 904 -10.55 -19.36 -17.96
C PHE A 904 -10.88 -19.74 -16.52
N TRP A 905 -10.40 -18.97 -15.55
CA TRP A 905 -10.90 -19.01 -14.19
C TRP A 905 -11.23 -17.60 -13.70
N SER A 906 -12.19 -17.50 -12.77
CA SER A 906 -12.62 -16.23 -12.18
C SER A 906 -12.73 -16.33 -10.67
N HIS A 907 -12.48 -15.20 -10.03
CA HIS A 907 -12.96 -14.93 -8.68
C HIS A 907 -14.49 -15.02 -8.63
N MET A 908 -15.03 -15.44 -7.47
CA MET A 908 -16.48 -15.52 -7.23
C MET A 908 -17.08 -14.17 -6.76
N ASP A 909 -16.23 -13.23 -6.33
CA ASP A 909 -16.61 -11.95 -5.74
C ASP A 909 -16.56 -10.78 -6.75
N VAL A 910 -16.77 -11.11 -8.03
CA VAL A 910 -16.77 -10.15 -9.16
C VAL A 910 -18.17 -9.74 -9.62
N LEU A 911 -18.20 -8.69 -10.43
CA LEU A 911 -19.33 -8.29 -11.27
C LEU A 911 -18.80 -8.06 -12.70
N ALA A 912 -19.12 -8.96 -13.62
CA ALA A 912 -18.64 -8.95 -15.00
C ALA A 912 -19.66 -8.33 -15.98
N LEU A 913 -19.21 -7.38 -16.81
CA LEU A 913 -20.06 -6.66 -17.78
C LEU A 913 -19.31 -6.48 -19.13
N SER A 914 -20.03 -6.65 -20.24
CA SER A 914 -19.56 -6.29 -21.58
C SER A 914 -19.46 -4.77 -21.76
N HIS A 915 -18.68 -4.28 -22.74
CA HIS A 915 -18.59 -2.86 -23.11
C HIS A 915 -19.79 -2.40 -23.97
N GLU A 916 -20.98 -2.25 -23.37
CA GLU A 916 -22.23 -2.07 -24.12
C GLU A 916 -22.44 -0.66 -24.73
N ASP A 917 -21.74 0.38 -24.27
CA ASP A 917 -21.66 1.67 -24.97
C ASP A 917 -20.61 1.66 -26.11
N GLY A 918 -19.88 0.55 -26.26
CA GLY A 918 -18.76 0.38 -27.18
C GLY A 918 -17.40 0.65 -26.52
N PHE A 919 -16.33 0.21 -27.18
CA PHE A 919 -14.95 0.50 -26.78
C PHE A 919 -14.07 0.64 -28.02
N GLU A 920 -13.42 1.81 -28.16
CA GLU A 920 -12.71 2.19 -29.39
C GLU A 920 -11.67 1.14 -29.80
N ASN A 921 -11.68 0.77 -31.08
CA ASN A 921 -10.83 -0.27 -31.70
C ASN A 921 -10.99 -1.70 -31.14
N ILE A 922 -11.92 -1.97 -30.21
CA ILE A 922 -12.19 -3.30 -29.65
C ILE A 922 -13.58 -3.81 -30.04
N THR A 923 -14.64 -3.03 -29.78
CA THR A 923 -16.04 -3.37 -30.09
C THR A 923 -16.89 -2.13 -30.43
N ALA A 924 -17.85 -2.28 -31.34
CA ALA A 924 -18.91 -1.28 -31.54
C ALA A 924 -19.84 -1.19 -30.31
N ARG A 925 -20.82 -0.29 -30.34
CA ARG A 925 -21.88 -0.17 -29.32
C ARG A 925 -22.86 -1.35 -29.41
N ALA A 926 -23.50 -1.72 -28.29
CA ALA A 926 -24.49 -2.79 -28.24
C ALA A 926 -25.66 -2.53 -29.20
N GLY A 927 -25.89 -3.48 -30.12
CA GLY A 927 -26.88 -3.40 -31.19
C GLY A 927 -26.33 -2.92 -32.54
N ASP A 928 -25.14 -2.30 -32.59
CA ASP A 928 -24.51 -1.89 -33.85
C ASP A 928 -23.70 -3.04 -34.50
N PRO A 929 -23.53 -3.03 -35.84
CA PRO A 929 -22.68 -3.99 -36.53
C PRO A 929 -21.23 -3.95 -36.03
N GLY A 930 -20.70 -5.10 -35.63
CA GLY A 930 -19.34 -5.20 -35.04
C GLY A 930 -19.30 -5.11 -33.52
N TYR A 931 -20.45 -5.17 -32.84
CA TYR A 931 -20.51 -5.44 -31.40
C TYR A 931 -19.92 -6.81 -31.05
N LYS A 932 -19.21 -6.90 -29.92
CA LYS A 932 -18.67 -8.13 -29.35
C LYS A 932 -18.92 -8.15 -27.84
N SER A 933 -19.51 -9.23 -27.36
CA SER A 933 -19.66 -9.50 -25.92
C SER A 933 -18.31 -9.83 -25.25
N LEU A 934 -18.26 -9.78 -23.92
CA LEU A 934 -17.10 -10.18 -23.11
C LEU A 934 -16.56 -11.55 -23.53
N TYR A 935 -17.44 -12.55 -23.66
CA TYR A 935 -17.06 -13.90 -24.09
C TYR A 935 -16.42 -13.93 -25.49
N THR A 936 -17.00 -13.19 -26.46
CA THR A 936 -16.43 -13.09 -27.82
C THR A 936 -15.05 -12.45 -27.81
N LEU A 937 -14.82 -11.42 -27.00
CA LEU A 937 -13.53 -10.77 -26.85
C LEU A 937 -12.50 -11.68 -26.17
N CYS A 938 -12.89 -12.45 -25.15
CA CYS A 938 -12.04 -13.47 -24.53
C CYS A 938 -11.63 -14.59 -25.51
N LEU A 939 -12.52 -15.01 -26.42
CA LEU A 939 -12.19 -15.98 -27.49
C LEU A 939 -11.23 -15.40 -28.54
N GLU A 940 -11.45 -14.15 -28.96
CA GLU A 940 -10.52 -13.46 -29.88
C GLU A 940 -9.13 -13.30 -29.25
N GLU A 941 -9.05 -13.00 -27.94
CA GLU A 941 -7.79 -12.90 -27.22
C GLU A 941 -7.06 -14.25 -27.11
N LEU A 942 -7.78 -15.33 -26.76
CA LEU A 942 -7.20 -16.68 -26.75
C LEU A 942 -6.59 -17.00 -28.13
N ASN A 943 -7.36 -16.79 -29.21
CA ASN A 943 -6.88 -17.01 -30.57
C ASN A 943 -5.65 -16.13 -30.91
N ARG A 944 -5.66 -14.86 -30.53
CA ARG A 944 -4.53 -13.93 -30.71
C ARG A 944 -3.27 -14.45 -30.01
N THR A 945 -3.39 -14.76 -28.73
CA THR A 945 -2.30 -15.28 -27.88
C THR A 945 -1.73 -16.59 -28.43
N LEU A 946 -2.56 -17.51 -28.95
CA LEU A 946 -2.10 -18.76 -29.59
C LEU A 946 -1.31 -18.53 -30.90
N VAL A 947 -1.55 -17.43 -31.61
CA VAL A 947 -0.85 -17.08 -32.86
C VAL A 947 0.42 -16.28 -32.59
N THR A 948 0.43 -15.36 -31.62
CA THR A 948 1.58 -14.48 -31.36
C THR A 948 2.61 -15.08 -30.41
N ASP A 949 2.18 -15.81 -29.38
CA ASP A 949 2.98 -15.95 -28.16
C ASP A 949 3.51 -17.36 -27.95
N LYS A 950 4.80 -17.55 -28.25
CA LYS A 950 5.44 -18.88 -28.20
C LYS A 950 5.60 -19.49 -26.80
N ARG A 951 5.49 -18.68 -25.74
CA ARG A 951 5.64 -19.10 -24.33
C ARG A 951 4.82 -18.19 -23.39
N TRP A 952 3.50 -18.18 -23.55
CA TRP A 952 2.58 -17.49 -22.64
C TRP A 952 2.11 -18.41 -21.51
N GLY A 953 1.94 -17.86 -20.30
CA GLY A 953 1.41 -18.59 -19.14
C GLY A 953 0.01 -18.13 -18.72
N LEU A 954 -0.22 -16.81 -18.68
CA LEU A 954 -1.47 -16.21 -18.24
C LEU A 954 -1.86 -15.00 -19.11
N ARG A 955 -3.17 -14.72 -19.22
CA ARG A 955 -3.70 -13.42 -19.67
C ARG A 955 -4.71 -12.93 -18.64
N PHE A 956 -4.46 -11.75 -18.08
CA PHE A 956 -5.26 -11.14 -17.01
C PHE A 956 -6.26 -10.15 -17.62
N PHE A 957 -7.57 -10.33 -17.41
CA PHE A 957 -8.57 -9.45 -18.02
C PHE A 957 -8.96 -8.25 -17.15
N ALA A 958 -8.59 -8.27 -15.87
CA ALA A 958 -8.67 -7.14 -14.94
C ALA A 958 -7.88 -7.45 -13.66
N TYR A 959 -6.55 -7.55 -13.72
CA TYR A 959 -5.76 -8.35 -12.76
C TYR A 959 -6.26 -9.82 -12.78
N ASP A 960 -5.96 -10.62 -11.77
CA ASP A 960 -6.29 -12.06 -11.76
C ASP A 960 -7.76 -12.40 -11.48
N HIS A 961 -8.63 -11.40 -11.26
CA HIS A 961 -10.07 -11.56 -11.05
C HIS A 961 -10.78 -12.36 -12.17
N LEU A 962 -10.29 -12.24 -13.42
CA LEU A 962 -10.62 -13.12 -14.55
C LEU A 962 -9.32 -13.38 -15.31
N THR A 963 -8.97 -14.65 -15.46
CA THR A 963 -7.66 -15.06 -16.01
C THR A 963 -7.82 -16.21 -17.00
N LEU A 964 -7.23 -16.07 -18.20
CA LEU A 964 -6.98 -17.21 -19.11
C LEU A 964 -5.66 -17.86 -18.71
N GLN A 965 -5.66 -19.19 -18.54
CA GLN A 965 -4.55 -19.95 -17.99
C GLN A 965 -4.08 -21.06 -18.95
N ASN A 966 -2.76 -21.19 -19.09
CA ASN A 966 -2.10 -22.26 -19.81
C ASN A 966 -1.64 -23.36 -18.81
N PRO A 967 -2.26 -24.56 -18.81
CA PRO A 967 -1.88 -25.67 -17.94
C PRO A 967 -0.38 -25.98 -17.96
N ARG A 968 0.24 -25.99 -19.14
CA ARG A 968 1.66 -26.34 -19.34
C ARG A 968 2.63 -25.35 -18.69
N ALA A 969 2.22 -24.09 -18.55
CA ALA A 969 3.03 -23.07 -17.89
C ALA A 969 3.00 -23.26 -16.36
N ILE A 970 1.85 -23.64 -15.82
CA ILE A 970 1.67 -24.00 -14.41
C ILE A 970 2.40 -25.33 -14.11
N GLU A 971 2.40 -26.28 -15.05
CA GLU A 971 3.16 -27.54 -14.96
C GLU A 971 4.68 -27.30 -14.91
N ASP A 972 5.23 -26.42 -15.76
CA ASP A 972 6.67 -26.09 -15.82
C ASP A 972 7.21 -25.33 -14.58
N ILE A 973 6.31 -24.83 -13.70
CA ILE A 973 6.69 -24.30 -12.38
C ILE A 973 6.43 -25.30 -11.23
N ASN A 974 5.90 -26.50 -11.53
CA ASN A 974 5.44 -27.51 -10.57
C ASN A 974 4.16 -27.13 -9.78
N GLY A 975 3.24 -26.39 -10.39
CA GLY A 975 1.95 -26.01 -9.79
C GLY A 975 2.01 -24.81 -8.86
N TRP A 976 0.90 -24.51 -8.21
CA TRP A 976 0.81 -23.58 -7.09
C TRP A 976 1.35 -24.24 -5.82
N ASP A 977 2.06 -23.50 -4.97
CA ASP A 977 2.63 -24.07 -3.75
C ASP A 977 1.54 -24.27 -2.69
N THR A 978 1.16 -25.52 -2.45
CA THR A 978 0.06 -25.88 -1.54
C THR A 978 0.39 -25.69 -0.07
N LEU A 979 1.66 -25.45 0.29
CA LEU A 979 2.08 -25.05 1.64
C LEU A 979 1.85 -23.54 1.89
N ILE A 980 1.57 -22.76 0.84
CA ILE A 980 1.21 -21.34 0.92
C ILE A 980 -0.31 -21.24 0.69
N PRO A 981 -1.15 -21.45 1.73
CA PRO A 981 -2.59 -21.69 1.55
C PRO A 981 -3.39 -20.49 0.99
N TYR A 982 -2.95 -19.26 1.30
CA TYR A 982 -3.61 -18.01 0.90
C TYR A 982 -2.55 -16.95 0.53
N TYR A 983 -2.84 -15.65 0.68
CA TYR A 983 -1.98 -14.48 0.46
C TYR A 983 -0.47 -14.76 0.30
N MET A 984 0.11 -14.23 -0.78
CA MET A 984 1.47 -14.45 -1.31
C MET A 984 1.65 -15.71 -2.17
N THR A 985 0.66 -16.62 -2.23
CA THR A 985 0.68 -17.75 -3.19
C THR A 985 0.55 -17.30 -4.65
N ASP A 986 -0.14 -16.19 -4.88
CA ASP A 986 -0.18 -15.42 -6.12
C ASP A 986 1.21 -14.87 -6.48
N CYS A 987 1.84 -14.17 -5.54
CA CYS A 987 3.20 -13.66 -5.72
C CYS A 987 4.22 -14.78 -5.96
N ASP A 988 4.07 -15.94 -5.31
CA ASP A 988 4.89 -17.13 -5.53
C ASP A 988 4.72 -17.71 -6.94
N ALA A 989 3.49 -18.04 -7.36
CA ALA A 989 3.22 -18.68 -8.63
C ALA A 989 3.54 -17.77 -9.83
N TYR A 990 3.09 -16.51 -9.80
CA TYR A 990 3.32 -15.55 -10.89
C TYR A 990 4.80 -15.19 -11.04
N THR A 991 5.56 -15.15 -9.93
CA THR A 991 7.00 -14.87 -10.00
C THR A 991 7.79 -16.10 -10.45
N ARG A 992 7.38 -17.32 -10.07
CA ARG A 992 7.96 -18.56 -10.65
C ARG A 992 7.71 -18.67 -12.15
N LEU A 993 6.54 -18.25 -12.67
CA LEU A 993 6.30 -18.15 -14.12
C LEU A 993 7.30 -17.20 -14.79
N SER A 994 7.49 -16.01 -14.22
CA SER A 994 8.48 -15.03 -14.69
C SER A 994 9.91 -15.59 -14.67
N MET A 995 10.34 -16.26 -13.59
CA MET A 995 11.66 -16.91 -13.48
C MET A 995 11.86 -17.99 -14.57
N ARG A 996 10.78 -18.67 -14.98
CA ARG A 996 10.78 -19.67 -16.06
C ARG A 996 10.57 -19.07 -17.47
N ASN A 997 10.49 -17.75 -17.60
CA ASN A 997 10.24 -17.01 -18.85
C ASN A 997 8.89 -17.32 -19.53
N TRP A 998 7.84 -17.55 -18.75
CA TRP A 998 6.45 -17.54 -19.26
C TRP A 998 5.87 -16.12 -19.17
N SER A 999 5.25 -15.63 -20.24
CA SER A 999 4.63 -14.30 -20.19
C SER A 999 3.29 -14.29 -19.46
N HIS A 1000 3.03 -13.21 -18.74
CA HIS A 1000 1.75 -12.87 -18.13
C HIS A 1000 1.48 -11.39 -18.40
N GLU A 1001 0.31 -11.09 -18.99
CA GLU A 1001 0.02 -9.80 -19.61
C GLU A 1001 -1.45 -9.41 -19.37
N ASP A 1002 -1.69 -8.11 -19.11
CA ASP A 1002 -3.03 -7.53 -18.94
C ASP A 1002 -3.71 -7.23 -20.28
N ILE A 1003 -4.95 -7.69 -20.44
CA ILE A 1003 -5.79 -7.52 -21.63
C ILE A 1003 -7.12 -6.84 -21.22
N ASN A 1004 -7.73 -6.09 -22.12
CA ASN A 1004 -9.06 -5.51 -21.92
C ASN A 1004 -10.11 -6.17 -22.83
N CYS A 1005 -10.98 -6.99 -22.24
CA CYS A 1005 -12.12 -7.62 -22.93
C CYS A 1005 -13.50 -7.26 -22.33
N GLY A 1006 -13.55 -6.47 -21.27
CA GLY A 1006 -14.79 -6.08 -20.59
C GLY A 1006 -14.52 -5.31 -19.30
N VAL A 1007 -15.57 -5.09 -18.52
CA VAL A 1007 -15.50 -4.51 -17.18
C VAL A 1007 -15.71 -5.62 -16.16
N ILE A 1008 -14.63 -6.12 -15.58
CA ILE A 1008 -14.65 -7.10 -14.47
C ILE A 1008 -14.36 -6.34 -13.19
N THR A 1009 -15.38 -6.13 -12.36
CA THR A 1009 -15.30 -5.29 -11.17
C THR A 1009 -15.20 -6.14 -9.91
N ASP A 1010 -14.22 -5.85 -9.05
CA ASP A 1010 -14.03 -6.54 -7.78
C ASP A 1010 -14.97 -5.99 -6.68
N THR A 1011 -15.80 -6.84 -6.07
CA THR A 1011 -16.93 -6.43 -5.20
C THR A 1011 -16.96 -7.21 -3.88
N SER A 1012 -17.57 -6.64 -2.83
CA SER A 1012 -17.66 -7.27 -1.49
C SER A 1012 -19.09 -7.31 -0.93
N VAL A 1013 -20.06 -7.05 -1.79
CA VAL A 1013 -21.49 -7.00 -1.54
C VAL A 1013 -22.19 -7.27 -2.89
N ALA A 1014 -23.34 -7.93 -2.87
CA ALA A 1014 -24.10 -8.19 -4.09
C ALA A 1014 -25.06 -7.04 -4.43
N LEU A 1015 -25.50 -6.95 -5.69
CA LEU A 1015 -26.69 -6.18 -6.06
C LEU A 1015 -27.93 -6.69 -5.30
N ASP A 1016 -28.85 -5.79 -4.95
CA ASP A 1016 -30.07 -6.14 -4.21
C ASP A 1016 -31.05 -7.02 -5.02
N ASP A 1017 -31.00 -6.96 -6.36
CA ASP A 1017 -31.80 -7.78 -7.28
C ASP A 1017 -31.03 -8.05 -8.58
N LEU A 1018 -30.73 -9.32 -8.88
CA LEU A 1018 -30.00 -9.75 -10.07
C LEU A 1018 -30.83 -9.67 -11.36
N LEU A 1019 -32.15 -9.40 -11.30
CA LEU A 1019 -32.93 -9.02 -12.49
C LEU A 1019 -32.39 -7.74 -13.15
N ALA A 1020 -31.65 -6.91 -12.40
CA ALA A 1020 -30.89 -5.80 -12.96
C ALA A 1020 -29.88 -6.25 -14.02
N LEU A 1021 -29.27 -7.43 -13.88
CA LEU A 1021 -28.35 -7.98 -14.87
C LEU A 1021 -29.08 -8.47 -16.13
N TYR A 1022 -30.39 -8.74 -16.07
CA TYR A 1022 -31.21 -8.99 -17.25
C TYR A 1022 -31.76 -7.69 -17.89
N ARG A 1023 -31.35 -6.52 -17.38
CA ARG A 1023 -31.78 -5.18 -17.82
C ARG A 1023 -33.32 -5.02 -17.74
N ASP A 1024 -33.98 -5.60 -16.74
CA ASP A 1024 -35.44 -5.42 -16.55
C ASP A 1024 -35.74 -3.96 -16.14
N PRO A 1025 -36.52 -3.19 -16.94
CA PRO A 1025 -36.78 -1.77 -16.69
C PRO A 1025 -37.67 -1.49 -15.46
N LYS A 1026 -38.19 -2.53 -14.78
CA LYS A 1026 -38.88 -2.41 -13.49
C LYS A 1026 -37.92 -2.36 -12.30
N VAL A 1027 -36.70 -2.85 -12.49
CA VAL A 1027 -35.67 -2.97 -11.45
C VAL A 1027 -34.66 -1.85 -11.65
N THR A 1028 -34.26 -1.18 -10.56
CA THR A 1028 -33.18 -0.18 -10.59
C THR A 1028 -31.92 -0.82 -9.98
N PRO A 1029 -30.77 -0.81 -10.66
CA PRO A 1029 -29.52 -1.30 -10.08
C PRO A 1029 -29.17 -0.56 -8.80
N LYS A 1030 -28.88 -1.30 -7.71
CA LYS A 1030 -28.42 -0.79 -6.42
C LYS A 1030 -27.87 -1.94 -5.55
N PHE A 1031 -27.18 -1.60 -4.47
CA PHE A 1031 -26.79 -2.50 -3.39
C PHE A 1031 -27.06 -1.83 -2.03
N THR A 1032 -27.20 -2.63 -0.99
CA THR A 1032 -27.35 -2.18 0.41
C THR A 1032 -26.07 -2.44 1.20
N ASP A 1033 -25.58 -1.46 1.98
CA ASP A 1033 -24.41 -1.64 2.84
C ASP A 1033 -24.76 -2.53 4.06
N PRO A 1034 -24.09 -3.68 4.26
CA PRO A 1034 -24.31 -4.52 5.45
C PRO A 1034 -23.75 -3.91 6.76
N ASN A 1035 -22.86 -2.91 6.69
CA ASN A 1035 -22.13 -2.39 7.86
C ASN A 1035 -22.75 -1.12 8.47
N PRO A 1036 -22.85 -1.03 9.81
CA PRO A 1036 -23.36 0.15 10.51
C PRO A 1036 -22.27 1.20 10.80
N PRO A 1037 -22.67 2.41 11.18
CA PRO A 1037 -23.98 2.96 10.87
C PRO A 1037 -24.12 3.07 9.33
N PRO A 1038 -25.33 2.85 8.78
CA PRO A 1038 -25.60 3.31 7.43
C PRO A 1038 -25.34 4.83 7.39
N PRO A 1039 -24.89 5.39 6.25
CA PRO A 1039 -24.90 6.84 6.07
C PRO A 1039 -26.29 7.41 6.39
N GLU A 1040 -26.36 8.65 6.88
CA GLU A 1040 -27.66 9.32 6.95
C GLU A 1040 -28.25 9.37 5.53
N GLU A 1041 -29.49 8.89 5.36
CA GLU A 1041 -30.12 8.86 4.04
C GLU A 1041 -30.20 10.27 3.47
N ASP A 1042 -29.45 10.51 2.39
CA ASP A 1042 -29.41 11.78 1.68
C ASP A 1042 -30.70 11.97 0.87
N LYS A 1043 -31.75 12.42 1.57
CA LYS A 1043 -33.15 12.46 1.11
C LYS A 1043 -33.42 13.37 -0.10
N GLU A 1044 -32.42 14.11 -0.57
CA GLU A 1044 -32.52 14.85 -1.84
C GLU A 1044 -32.20 13.98 -3.07
N GLN A 1045 -31.41 12.90 -2.94
CA GLN A 1045 -31.08 12.02 -4.07
C GLN A 1045 -32.26 11.11 -4.47
N THR A 1046 -33.13 10.74 -3.52
CA THR A 1046 -34.34 9.91 -3.76
C THR A 1046 -35.45 10.63 -4.55
N LYS A 1047 -35.11 11.72 -5.25
CA LYS A 1047 -36.00 12.54 -6.09
C LYS A 1047 -35.57 12.61 -7.56
N GLN A 1048 -34.57 11.84 -7.98
CA GLN A 1048 -34.38 11.53 -9.40
C GLN A 1048 -35.63 10.81 -9.94
N ARG A 1049 -35.98 11.07 -11.20
CA ARG A 1049 -37.28 10.68 -11.75
C ARG A 1049 -37.42 9.17 -11.86
N ARG A 1050 -38.65 8.67 -11.70
CA ARG A 1050 -39.09 7.39 -12.27
C ARG A 1050 -39.31 7.51 -13.78
N ASP A 1051 -38.30 7.98 -14.51
CA ASP A 1051 -38.26 7.82 -15.96
C ASP A 1051 -37.82 6.38 -16.21
N THR A 1052 -38.72 5.53 -16.70
CA THR A 1052 -38.39 4.13 -17.05
C THR A 1052 -37.29 4.12 -18.11
N LEU A 1053 -36.10 3.63 -17.77
CA LEU A 1053 -34.96 3.54 -18.68
C LEU A 1053 -35.25 2.48 -19.76
N THR A 1054 -35.70 2.95 -20.93
CA THR A 1054 -36.01 2.10 -22.09
C THR A 1054 -34.84 1.94 -23.06
N ASP A 1055 -33.77 2.73 -22.94
CA ASP A 1055 -32.49 2.47 -23.61
C ASP A 1055 -31.65 1.51 -22.76
N SER A 1056 -31.38 0.32 -23.31
CA SER A 1056 -30.57 -0.73 -22.67
C SER A 1056 -29.14 -0.27 -22.34
N VAL A 1057 -28.58 0.67 -23.12
CA VAL A 1057 -27.22 1.18 -22.90
C VAL A 1057 -27.20 2.23 -21.79
N GLU A 1058 -28.26 3.02 -21.63
CA GLU A 1058 -28.39 3.95 -20.50
C GLU A 1058 -28.71 3.19 -19.18
N TYR A 1059 -29.41 2.05 -19.29
CA TYR A 1059 -29.52 1.08 -18.20
C TYR A 1059 -28.13 0.50 -17.84
N TRP A 1060 -27.33 0.09 -18.82
CA TRP A 1060 -25.96 -0.40 -18.61
C TRP A 1060 -25.05 0.66 -17.97
N LYS A 1061 -25.13 1.93 -18.38
CA LYS A 1061 -24.43 3.05 -17.71
C LYS A 1061 -24.85 3.22 -16.24
N THR A 1062 -26.03 2.74 -15.87
CA THR A 1062 -26.48 2.71 -14.47
C THR A 1062 -25.91 1.50 -13.73
N LEU A 1063 -25.84 0.32 -14.36
CA LEU A 1063 -25.08 -0.83 -13.82
C LEU A 1063 -23.60 -0.50 -13.57
N ILE A 1064 -22.93 0.16 -14.52
CA ILE A 1064 -21.51 0.55 -14.41
C ILE A 1064 -21.26 1.52 -13.25
N ARG A 1065 -22.11 2.54 -13.07
CA ARG A 1065 -22.01 3.48 -11.93
C ARG A 1065 -22.21 2.79 -10.58
N VAL A 1066 -23.09 1.79 -10.52
CA VAL A 1066 -23.29 0.98 -9.31
C VAL A 1066 -22.11 0.05 -9.06
N ALA A 1067 -21.55 -0.57 -10.11
CA ALA A 1067 -20.35 -1.41 -10.01
C ALA A 1067 -19.13 -0.61 -9.49
N ASP A 1068 -18.87 0.58 -10.01
CA ASP A 1068 -17.77 1.45 -9.54
C ASP A 1068 -17.94 1.83 -8.06
N SER A 1069 -19.17 2.11 -7.63
CA SER A 1069 -19.52 2.33 -6.22
C SER A 1069 -19.25 1.09 -5.34
N MET A 1070 -19.59 -0.12 -5.81
CA MET A 1070 -19.29 -1.39 -5.13
C MET A 1070 -17.78 -1.66 -5.02
N PHE A 1071 -17.01 -1.29 -6.04
CA PHE A 1071 -15.54 -1.37 -6.03
C PHE A 1071 -14.91 -0.37 -5.05
N HIS A 1072 -15.40 0.87 -5.04
CA HIS A 1072 -14.98 1.91 -4.10
C HIS A 1072 -15.36 1.56 -2.66
N TYR A 1073 -16.48 0.85 -2.44
CA TYR A 1073 -16.85 0.30 -1.14
C TYR A 1073 -15.84 -0.76 -0.65
N LYS A 1074 -15.51 -1.79 -1.47
CA LYS A 1074 -14.53 -2.83 -1.12
C LYS A 1074 -13.12 -2.29 -0.83
N HIS A 1075 -12.77 -1.17 -1.45
CA HIS A 1075 -11.45 -0.52 -1.36
C HIS A 1075 -11.46 0.79 -0.56
N GLY A 1076 -12.47 0.99 0.28
CA GLY A 1076 -12.59 2.13 1.20
C GLY A 1076 -12.14 1.83 2.63
N ASP A 1077 -12.17 2.84 3.50
CA ASP A 1077 -11.73 2.75 4.90
C ASP A 1077 -12.64 1.87 5.80
N ARG A 1078 -13.74 1.30 5.27
CA ARG A 1078 -14.65 0.37 5.98
C ARG A 1078 -14.12 -1.08 6.08
N GLY A 1079 -13.00 -1.38 5.42
CA GLY A 1079 -12.35 -2.70 5.45
C GLY A 1079 -12.80 -3.63 4.31
N ARG A 1080 -11.89 -4.53 3.89
CA ARG A 1080 -12.19 -5.55 2.87
C ARG A 1080 -13.09 -6.65 3.46
N ASN A 1081 -14.03 -7.14 2.65
CA ASN A 1081 -14.90 -8.28 2.94
C ASN A 1081 -15.74 -8.07 4.22
N THR A 1082 -16.87 -7.38 4.07
CA THR A 1082 -17.78 -7.02 5.17
C THR A 1082 -18.93 -8.02 5.37
N TRP A 1083 -19.25 -8.82 4.35
CA TRP A 1083 -20.37 -9.77 4.35
C TRP A 1083 -20.21 -10.92 5.37
N GLN A 1084 -19.01 -11.29 5.82
CA GLN A 1084 -18.80 -12.35 6.83
C GLN A 1084 -19.63 -12.07 8.09
N ALA A 1085 -19.70 -10.79 8.49
CA ALA A 1085 -20.41 -10.36 9.67
C ALA A 1085 -21.94 -10.46 9.55
N GLY A 1086 -22.50 -10.73 8.36
CA GLY A 1086 -23.93 -10.94 8.13
C GLY A 1086 -24.39 -12.40 8.05
N GLN A 1087 -23.47 -13.37 7.86
CA GLN A 1087 -23.79 -14.80 7.79
C GLN A 1087 -23.55 -15.48 9.14
N HIS A 1088 -24.57 -15.41 10.01
CA HIS A 1088 -24.50 -15.85 11.41
C HIS A 1088 -24.64 -17.37 11.64
N GLY A 1089 -24.83 -18.15 10.56
CA GLY A 1089 -25.08 -19.59 10.60
C GLY A 1089 -26.45 -19.98 11.17
N GLY A 1090 -26.93 -21.19 10.86
CA GLY A 1090 -28.06 -21.79 11.54
C GLY A 1090 -27.62 -22.61 12.75
N GLN A 1091 -28.10 -22.25 13.93
CA GLN A 1091 -27.89 -23.05 15.14
C GLN A 1091 -28.61 -24.41 14.99
N GLY A 1092 -27.83 -25.50 14.85
CA GLY A 1092 -28.34 -26.85 14.60
C GLY A 1092 -28.05 -27.39 13.19
N GLU A 1093 -27.43 -26.60 12.31
CA GLU A 1093 -26.88 -27.07 11.04
C GLU A 1093 -25.59 -27.89 11.25
N PRO A 1094 -25.19 -28.74 10.28
CA PRO A 1094 -23.85 -29.33 10.24
C PRO A 1094 -22.77 -28.25 10.35
N PHE A 1095 -21.82 -28.41 11.27
CA PHE A 1095 -20.75 -27.44 11.57
C PHE A 1095 -21.26 -25.98 11.71
N TYR A 1096 -21.80 -25.65 12.89
CA TYR A 1096 -22.15 -24.28 13.26
C TYR A 1096 -20.90 -23.38 13.37
N TYR A 1097 -20.95 -22.18 12.78
CA TYR A 1097 -19.88 -21.18 12.84
C TYR A 1097 -20.39 -19.84 13.44
N ASP A 1098 -19.64 -19.34 14.42
CA ASP A 1098 -19.64 -17.92 14.82
C ASP A 1098 -18.98 -17.09 13.70
N SER A 1099 -19.65 -16.03 13.22
CA SER A 1099 -19.16 -15.19 12.12
C SER A 1099 -17.83 -14.49 12.44
N ALA A 1100 -17.59 -14.17 13.72
CA ALA A 1100 -16.30 -13.67 14.17
C ALA A 1100 -15.22 -14.77 14.14
N GLY A 1101 -15.51 -15.95 14.68
CA GLY A 1101 -14.60 -17.11 14.65
C GLY A 1101 -14.29 -17.63 13.24
N PHE A 1102 -15.23 -17.53 12.30
CA PHE A 1102 -15.00 -17.83 10.88
C PHE A 1102 -14.00 -16.85 10.25
N THR A 1103 -14.09 -15.56 10.58
CA THR A 1103 -13.15 -14.53 10.13
C THR A 1103 -11.76 -14.75 10.75
N GLU A 1104 -11.71 -14.99 12.06
CA GLU A 1104 -10.51 -15.32 12.84
C GLU A 1104 -9.74 -16.52 12.24
N ALA A 1105 -10.45 -17.56 11.80
CA ALA A 1105 -9.84 -18.72 11.13
C ALA A 1105 -9.20 -18.38 9.76
N LEU A 1106 -9.82 -17.50 8.97
CA LEU A 1106 -9.28 -17.04 7.69
C LEU A 1106 -8.04 -16.15 7.88
N ASP A 1107 -8.01 -15.31 8.92
CA ASP A 1107 -6.86 -14.47 9.25
C ASP A 1107 -5.66 -15.31 9.72
N VAL A 1108 -5.88 -16.35 10.53
CA VAL A 1108 -4.83 -17.31 10.95
C VAL A 1108 -4.21 -18.02 9.74
N LEU A 1109 -5.04 -18.51 8.82
CA LEU A 1109 -4.54 -19.17 7.59
C LEU A 1109 -3.86 -18.19 6.62
N THR A 1110 -4.25 -16.91 6.67
CA THR A 1110 -3.63 -15.82 5.91
C THR A 1110 -2.23 -15.48 6.42
N GLU A 1111 -2.01 -15.36 7.73
CA GLU A 1111 -0.67 -15.15 8.29
C GLU A 1111 0.22 -16.40 8.16
N ALA A 1112 -0.35 -17.61 8.26
CA ALA A 1112 0.37 -18.84 7.98
C ALA A 1112 0.93 -18.87 6.53
N GLY A 1113 0.13 -18.48 5.54
CA GLY A 1113 0.59 -18.37 4.14
C GLY A 1113 1.74 -17.37 3.97
N LYS A 1114 1.60 -16.17 4.53
CA LYS A 1114 2.68 -15.16 4.51
C LYS A 1114 3.97 -15.66 5.17
N GLU A 1115 3.85 -16.41 6.26
CA GLU A 1115 5.01 -16.94 6.99
C GLU A 1115 5.70 -18.11 6.26
N VAL A 1116 4.94 -19.00 5.60
CA VAL A 1116 5.53 -20.04 4.75
C VAL A 1116 6.22 -19.43 3.52
N TYR A 1117 5.58 -18.46 2.85
CA TYR A 1117 6.17 -17.70 1.74
C TYR A 1117 7.52 -17.08 2.14
N ARG A 1118 7.53 -16.37 3.27
CA ARG A 1118 8.74 -15.76 3.87
C ARG A 1118 9.86 -16.78 4.08
N ARG A 1119 9.55 -17.95 4.63
CA ARG A 1119 10.54 -19.02 4.89
C ARG A 1119 11.03 -19.71 3.63
N LYS A 1120 10.15 -19.90 2.65
CA LYS A 1120 10.48 -20.46 1.35
C LYS A 1120 11.48 -19.60 0.58
N TRP A 1121 11.31 -18.28 0.61
CA TRP A 1121 12.10 -17.38 -0.23
C TRP A 1121 13.16 -16.57 0.51
N GLY A 1122 13.20 -16.61 1.84
CA GLY A 1122 14.06 -15.73 2.64
C GLY A 1122 13.75 -14.23 2.50
N HIS A 1123 12.65 -13.88 1.82
CA HIS A 1123 12.25 -12.52 1.46
C HIS A 1123 10.79 -12.25 1.85
N ARG A 1124 10.44 -11.00 2.15
CA ARG A 1124 9.10 -10.63 2.68
C ARG A 1124 8.09 -10.12 1.63
N ASP A 1125 8.59 -9.60 0.52
CA ASP A 1125 7.79 -8.88 -0.48
C ASP A 1125 7.65 -9.72 -1.77
N CYS A 1126 6.74 -9.32 -2.65
CA CYS A 1126 6.52 -10.01 -3.93
C CYS A 1126 7.62 -9.77 -4.99
N GLU A 1127 8.68 -9.01 -4.69
CA GLU A 1127 9.69 -8.56 -5.66
C GLU A 1127 10.89 -9.53 -5.83
N LEU A 1128 10.67 -10.85 -5.67
CA LEU A 1128 11.74 -11.87 -5.55
C LEU A 1128 12.87 -11.73 -6.59
N ILE A 1129 12.54 -11.49 -7.86
CA ILE A 1129 13.52 -11.41 -8.97
C ILE A 1129 14.38 -10.13 -8.90
N LYS A 1130 13.80 -8.98 -8.53
CA LYS A 1130 14.47 -7.66 -8.62
C LYS A 1130 14.90 -7.08 -7.28
N GLY A 1131 14.05 -7.21 -6.26
CA GLY A 1131 14.37 -6.83 -4.88
C GLY A 1131 15.19 -7.92 -4.18
N GLY A 1132 14.78 -9.19 -4.32
CA GLY A 1132 15.51 -10.33 -3.74
C GLY A 1132 16.71 -10.81 -4.57
N GLY A 1133 16.73 -10.55 -5.88
CA GLY A 1133 17.75 -11.08 -6.82
C GLY A 1133 17.65 -12.60 -7.06
N LEU A 1134 16.53 -13.22 -6.67
CA LEU A 1134 16.35 -14.67 -6.58
C LEU A 1134 15.98 -15.31 -7.92
N LYS A 1135 16.26 -16.62 -8.00
CA LYS A 1135 15.97 -17.52 -9.13
C LYS A 1135 15.00 -18.62 -8.71
N PHE A 1136 14.54 -19.40 -9.67
CA PHE A 1136 13.64 -20.53 -9.43
C PHE A 1136 14.29 -21.59 -8.51
N GLU A 1137 15.60 -21.76 -8.59
CA GLU A 1137 16.36 -22.76 -7.83
C GLU A 1137 16.57 -22.39 -6.36
N ASP A 1138 16.43 -21.11 -5.98
CA ASP A 1138 16.77 -20.63 -4.63
C ASP A 1138 15.70 -20.96 -3.56
N GLN A 1139 14.59 -21.59 -3.96
CA GLN A 1139 13.51 -22.05 -3.08
C GLN A 1139 14.05 -22.89 -1.90
N TRP A 1140 13.70 -22.48 -0.68
CA TRP A 1140 14.12 -23.04 0.62
C TRP A 1140 15.64 -22.98 0.91
N GLN A 1141 16.43 -22.24 0.13
CA GLN A 1141 17.88 -22.10 0.30
C GLN A 1141 18.32 -20.72 0.80
N VAL A 1142 17.45 -19.71 0.73
CA VAL A 1142 17.75 -18.32 1.10
C VAL A 1142 17.57 -18.10 2.61
N LEU A 1143 18.57 -17.50 3.26
CA LEU A 1143 18.46 -17.04 4.65
C LEU A 1143 17.58 -15.77 4.72
N GLN A 1144 16.82 -15.65 5.80
CA GLN A 1144 15.88 -14.54 6.03
C GLN A 1144 16.59 -13.17 5.96
N ASP A 1145 16.05 -12.25 5.17
CA ASP A 1145 16.62 -10.93 4.86
C ASP A 1145 16.21 -9.80 5.82
N TRP A 1146 15.78 -10.13 7.05
CA TRP A 1146 14.98 -9.23 7.90
C TRP A 1146 15.28 -9.16 9.39
#